data_AF-A0A8J6LCF8-F1
#
_entry.id   AF-A0A8J6LCF8-F1
#
_cell.length_a   1.000
_cell.length_b   1.000
_cell.length_c   1.000
_cell.angle_alpha   90.00
_cell.angle_beta   90.00
_cell.angle_gamma   90.00
#
_symmetry.space_group_name_H-M   'P 1'
#
loop_
_entity.id
_entity.type
_entity.pdbx_description
1 polymer ?
#
loop_
_entity_poly.entity_id
_entity_poly.type
_entity_poly.pdbx_seq_one_letter_code
_entity_poly.pdbx_strand_id
1 'polypeptide(L)'
;MCIHTSPDIWKNPLQFDPDRFLPENERNRPRCSFIPFSHGLRNCIGRGDYQTYGRAATRSTTLMDNWRPVRNNREDDDGFDFSGVRVASRIFYVSNERKINSLSAFKHAMFSMKITLPIFFKQVQSTEYKSVEDVDFCIVAIPKEGCKVKLQKLEKKSLISLARYHWNRRRLYYHAWKIGGPFAWPIIGSAYLFIRGHKDSYNIVTKMINSQPPIFKLWMGTKLVILTTQPTHAEVIVKTCFNRLGTKHMEEIFKTGLITAPVDIWRRRRKIINKSFNTKILNSYVDIFDKRARHLMKQFEEKCHGNYIDLLETLLRCSLDTVCETLLDVDSNSITGQARYITNTNRLAKISAIRGSSIWLHAKFIWSYSSLHQEVTNLRREMMDFIRQIIEMKKLNIFDKEKVFINNLINSTEDGELDESGVMDEIQSIFAASETTAITNALVLCMMGLHSNIQKNIQEELASIFGHSDRTVTLEDVNRMYYLERVIKETMRLFPPVPFIRRSVDEDIELDSHVLPKGSEVYIPLLSLHRRPDFWKDPLVFNPDRFLAENEAKRPNFSYLPFSRGSKNCIGFKYAMLSMKTMLAIFFKHYEVQSTKYKSIEDVDFWLAMLLAQFLIILALILLVKYHWDRRWLYYHGSKFKGPFPWPILGNAPLFFGKDKDAYKTLTNLVNSQSPTFRVWLGRELVVVTTEPAYVETILSNSLDRFKSHNLEEIFHTGLLIAPGEYLHL
;
A
#
# COMPACT_ATOMS: atom_id res chain seq x y z
N MET A 1 42.29 -5.02 16.14
CA MET A 1 43.38 -4.26 16.80
C MET A 1 42.77 -3.24 17.73
N CYS A 2 43.53 -2.76 18.71
CA CYS A 2 43.01 -2.01 19.85
C CYS A 2 42.48 -0.62 19.47
N ILE A 3 41.53 -0.14 20.27
CA ILE A 3 41.07 1.25 20.25
C ILE A 3 42.05 2.07 21.08
N HIS A 4 42.55 3.18 20.54
CA HIS A 4 43.17 4.25 21.32
C HIS A 4 42.25 5.47 21.33
N THR A 5 41.86 5.89 22.54
CA THR A 5 41.20 7.18 22.80
C THR A 5 42.22 8.16 23.36
N SER A 6 42.18 9.41 22.90
CA SER A 6 42.78 10.55 23.59
C SER A 6 41.68 11.59 23.83
N PRO A 7 41.51 12.11 25.06
CA PRO A 7 40.62 13.22 25.34
C PRO A 7 41.33 14.58 25.17
N ASP A 8 40.62 15.65 25.55
CA ASP A 8 41.11 16.96 25.99
C ASP A 8 41.83 17.88 24.99
N ILE A 9 41.04 18.71 24.29
CA ILE A 9 41.22 20.18 24.34
C ILE A 9 39.84 20.84 24.58
N TRP A 10 39.74 21.64 25.64
CA TRP A 10 38.61 22.55 25.94
C TRP A 10 39.12 24.01 25.99
N LYS A 11 38.17 24.97 25.95
CA LYS A 11 38.30 26.46 25.97
C LYS A 11 38.36 27.07 24.56
N ASN A 12 37.55 28.07 24.18
CA ASN A 12 36.66 28.97 24.94
C ASN A 12 35.31 29.22 24.22
N PRO A 13 34.27 29.69 24.92
CA PRO A 13 33.03 30.19 24.30
C PRO A 13 33.19 31.65 23.82
N LEU A 14 32.37 32.05 22.84
CA LEU A 14 32.08 33.45 22.54
C LEU A 14 30.57 33.69 22.62
N GLN A 15 30.20 34.87 23.12
CA GLN A 15 28.83 35.23 23.46
C GLN A 15 28.02 35.64 22.22
N PHE A 16 26.70 35.56 22.33
CA PHE A 16 25.77 36.23 21.42
C PHE A 16 24.84 37.14 22.22
N ASP A 17 24.74 38.39 21.80
CA ASP A 17 24.00 39.47 22.44
C ASP A 17 22.64 39.65 21.75
N PRO A 18 21.50 39.59 22.47
CA PRO A 18 20.17 39.64 21.86
C PRO A 18 19.65 41.06 21.56
N ASP A 19 20.24 42.12 22.12
CA ASP A 19 19.63 43.47 22.11
C ASP A 19 20.27 44.43 21.10
N ARG A 20 20.02 44.21 19.79
CA ARG A 20 20.32 45.21 18.75
C ARG A 20 19.30 45.28 17.60
N PHE A 21 18.79 46.50 17.38
CA PHE A 21 17.98 46.98 16.24
C PHE A 21 16.48 46.60 16.19
N LEU A 22 15.70 47.31 17.00
CA LEU A 22 14.48 47.98 16.52
C LEU A 22 14.73 49.50 16.52
N PRO A 23 14.16 50.25 15.56
CA PRO A 23 13.08 51.19 15.90
C PRO A 23 11.78 50.85 15.16
N GLU A 24 10.62 50.78 15.82
CA GLU A 24 9.72 51.90 16.13
C GLU A 24 8.94 52.46 14.93
N ASN A 25 7.67 52.03 14.81
CA ASN A 25 6.60 53.03 14.83
C ASN A 25 5.31 52.47 15.45
N GLU A 26 4.97 53.06 16.58
CA GLU A 26 3.67 53.05 17.25
C GLU A 26 2.56 53.70 16.39
N ARG A 27 1.27 53.80 16.77
CA ARG A 27 0.44 53.35 17.92
C ARG A 27 -0.89 52.80 17.34
N ASN A 28 -1.54 51.87 18.06
CA ASN A 28 -2.97 51.93 18.44
C ASN A 28 -3.56 50.55 18.78
N ARG A 29 -3.84 50.32 20.08
CA ARG A 29 -4.78 49.30 20.58
C ARG A 29 -5.50 49.82 21.82
N PRO A 30 -6.84 49.88 21.84
CA PRO A 30 -7.62 49.78 23.07
C PRO A 30 -7.50 48.37 23.69
N ARG A 31 -7.91 48.22 24.95
CA ARG A 31 -7.72 47.00 25.75
C ARG A 31 -8.91 46.02 25.66
N CYS A 32 -8.68 44.81 26.16
CA CYS A 32 -9.63 43.70 26.21
C CYS A 32 -10.91 43.99 27.01
N SER A 33 -12.01 43.33 26.62
CA SER A 33 -13.18 43.10 27.49
C SER A 33 -13.67 41.66 27.31
N PHE A 34 -13.68 40.87 28.40
CA PHE A 34 -14.20 39.50 28.43
C PHE A 34 -15.70 39.51 28.76
N ILE A 35 -16.56 38.92 27.93
CA ILE A 35 -17.91 38.47 28.30
C ILE A 35 -18.19 37.11 27.62
N PRO A 36 -18.65 36.06 28.34
CA PRO A 36 -18.92 34.75 27.77
C PRO A 36 -20.35 34.60 27.23
N PHE A 37 -20.57 33.64 26.31
CA PHE A 37 -21.89 33.27 25.79
C PHE A 37 -22.17 31.76 25.99
N SER A 38 -23.03 31.42 26.94
CA SER A 38 -23.70 30.11 27.01
C SER A 38 -24.96 30.12 27.89
N HIS A 39 -26.07 30.53 27.30
CA HIS A 39 -27.41 30.01 27.60
C HIS A 39 -27.95 29.38 26.30
N GLY A 40 -28.80 28.36 26.30
CA GLY A 40 -29.32 27.56 27.41
C GLY A 40 -30.40 26.60 26.86
N LEU A 41 -30.20 25.29 26.98
CA LEU A 41 -31.07 24.29 26.34
C LEU A 41 -32.10 23.70 27.32
N ARG A 42 -33.40 23.90 27.07
CA ARG A 42 -34.50 23.13 27.67
C ARG A 42 -35.70 22.97 26.71
N ASN A 43 -36.08 21.70 26.53
CA ASN A 43 -37.44 21.12 26.44
C ASN A 43 -38.47 21.67 25.43
N CYS A 44 -38.88 20.80 24.48
CA CYS A 44 -40.20 20.15 24.34
C CYS A 44 -40.10 19.12 23.17
N ILE A 45 -40.56 17.87 23.16
CA ILE A 45 -41.66 17.08 23.79
C ILE A 45 -43.01 17.19 23.06
N GLY A 46 -43.52 16.02 22.64
CA GLY A 46 -44.71 15.78 21.79
C GLY A 46 -44.32 14.86 20.62
N ARG A 47 -44.50 13.52 20.59
CA ARG A 47 -45.41 12.53 21.23
C ARG A 47 -46.72 12.31 20.43
N GLY A 48 -46.95 11.05 20.03
CA GLY A 48 -48.18 10.53 19.40
C GLY A 48 -47.96 9.97 17.98
N ASP A 49 -48.47 8.80 17.57
CA ASP A 49 -48.85 7.59 18.33
C ASP A 49 -48.97 6.35 17.39
N TYR A 50 -49.12 5.15 17.97
CA TYR A 50 -49.65 3.83 17.50
C TYR A 50 -50.14 3.62 16.03
N GLN A 51 -50.19 2.40 15.45
CA GLN A 51 -50.53 1.10 16.06
C GLN A 51 -50.02 -0.15 15.29
N THR A 52 -50.13 -1.31 15.94
CA THR A 52 -49.62 -2.67 15.67
C THR A 52 -50.41 -3.56 14.69
N TYR A 53 -49.76 -4.56 14.06
CA TYR A 53 -50.23 -5.95 13.82
C TYR A 53 -49.02 -6.87 13.43
N GLY A 54 -48.96 -8.20 13.71
CA GLY A 54 -49.91 -8.98 14.52
C GLY A 54 -49.87 -10.54 14.55
N ARG A 55 -48.74 -11.27 14.43
CA ARG A 55 -48.64 -12.78 14.56
C ARG A 55 -49.40 -13.59 13.47
N ALA A 56 -49.34 -14.93 13.27
CA ALA A 56 -48.42 -16.06 13.62
C ALA A 56 -48.68 -17.27 12.64
N ALA A 57 -47.64 -17.99 12.16
CA ALA A 57 -47.22 -19.38 12.51
C ALA A 57 -47.92 -20.62 11.83
N THR A 58 -47.19 -21.76 11.75
CA THR A 58 -47.59 -23.14 11.30
C THR A 58 -47.98 -23.32 9.81
N ARG A 59 -47.89 -24.50 9.12
CA ARG A 59 -47.46 -25.91 9.39
C ARG A 59 -47.07 -26.55 8.01
N SER A 60 -45.88 -27.17 7.81
CA SER A 60 -45.55 -28.63 7.76
C SER A 60 -46.07 -29.51 6.60
N THR A 61 -45.17 -30.38 6.05
CA THR A 61 -45.39 -31.71 5.37
C THR A 61 -46.10 -31.74 3.99
N THR A 62 -45.87 -32.67 3.01
CA THR A 62 -45.07 -33.94 2.89
C THR A 62 -44.86 -34.39 1.41
N LEU A 63 -43.83 -35.24 1.13
CA LEU A 63 -43.70 -36.32 0.08
C LEU A 63 -43.83 -35.94 -1.44
N MET A 64 -42.98 -36.43 -2.38
CA MET A 64 -42.80 -37.78 -3.00
C MET A 64 -44.02 -38.25 -3.84
N ASP A 65 -43.92 -38.88 -5.03
CA ASP A 65 -42.84 -39.66 -5.71
C ASP A 65 -42.89 -39.58 -7.26
N ASN A 66 -41.81 -39.98 -7.96
CA ASN A 66 -41.81 -41.11 -8.94
C ASN A 66 -40.46 -41.35 -9.69
N TRP A 67 -40.35 -42.48 -10.43
CA TRP A 67 -39.07 -43.17 -10.68
C TRP A 67 -38.92 -43.82 -12.09
N ARG A 68 -37.88 -43.42 -12.85
CA ARG A 68 -37.11 -44.26 -13.84
C ARG A 68 -37.90 -44.89 -15.04
N PRO A 69 -37.30 -45.79 -15.88
CA PRO A 69 -35.99 -45.76 -16.57
C PRO A 69 -36.06 -46.03 -18.11
N VAL A 70 -34.97 -45.75 -18.85
CA VAL A 70 -34.60 -46.46 -20.10
C VAL A 70 -33.10 -46.82 -20.05
N ARG A 71 -32.63 -47.78 -20.86
CA ARG A 71 -31.43 -48.60 -20.60
C ARG A 71 -30.74 -49.08 -21.90
N ASN A 72 -29.39 -49.02 -21.95
CA ASN A 72 -28.49 -49.67 -22.94
C ASN A 72 -28.62 -49.18 -24.42
N ASN A 73 -27.65 -49.31 -25.35
CA ASN A 73 -26.32 -49.97 -25.49
C ASN A 73 -25.42 -49.06 -26.41
N ARG A 74 -24.18 -49.31 -26.90
CA ARG A 74 -23.16 -50.42 -26.95
C ARG A 74 -21.72 -49.80 -27.07
N GLU A 75 -20.57 -50.50 -26.92
CA GLU A 75 -19.70 -51.23 -27.91
C GLU A 75 -19.43 -50.46 -29.24
N ASP A 76 -18.20 -50.29 -29.78
CA ASP A 76 -16.86 -50.96 -29.66
C ASP A 76 -15.69 -49.93 -29.85
N ASP A 77 -14.39 -50.15 -29.61
CA ASP A 77 -13.57 -51.02 -28.70
C ASP A 77 -12.08 -50.51 -28.73
N ASP A 78 -11.10 -51.33 -28.30
CA ASP A 78 -9.61 -51.25 -28.33
C ASP A 78 -8.84 -50.59 -27.16
N GLY A 79 -8.05 -51.41 -26.43
CA GLY A 79 -6.66 -51.00 -26.06
C GLY A 79 -6.11 -51.11 -24.62
N PHE A 80 -6.15 -52.29 -23.96
CA PHE A 80 -5.15 -52.90 -23.02
C PHE A 80 -4.28 -52.03 -22.04
N ASP A 81 -3.95 -52.41 -20.79
CA ASP A 81 -4.23 -53.60 -19.95
C ASP A 81 -4.06 -53.29 -18.44
N PHE A 82 -4.38 -54.26 -17.57
CA PHE A 82 -4.41 -54.23 -16.11
C PHE A 82 -3.05 -54.48 -15.41
N SER A 83 -2.93 -54.12 -14.11
CA SER A 83 -2.80 -55.12 -13.02
C SER A 83 -2.56 -54.55 -11.60
N GLY A 84 -3.17 -55.19 -10.59
CA GLY A 84 -2.91 -54.99 -9.14
C GLY A 84 -3.58 -53.74 -8.53
N VAL A 85 -4.33 -53.79 -7.42
CA VAL A 85 -4.38 -54.75 -6.29
C VAL A 85 -5.83 -55.05 -5.86
N ARG A 86 -6.04 -56.15 -5.12
CA ARG A 86 -7.35 -56.71 -4.74
C ARG A 86 -8.12 -55.90 -3.70
N VAL A 87 -9.45 -56.05 -3.72
CA VAL A 87 -10.41 -55.51 -2.74
C VAL A 87 -10.59 -56.46 -1.55
N ALA A 88 -10.70 -55.89 -0.35
CA ALA A 88 -11.40 -56.50 0.79
C ALA A 88 -12.14 -55.43 1.61
N SER A 89 -13.44 -55.30 1.35
CA SER A 89 -14.54 -55.29 2.34
C SER A 89 -14.29 -54.74 3.76
N ARG A 90 -15.17 -53.99 4.42
CA ARG A 90 -16.54 -53.43 4.21
C ARG A 90 -16.97 -53.00 5.63
N ILE A 91 -17.60 -51.83 5.78
CA ILE A 91 -18.80 -51.52 6.61
C ILE A 91 -18.84 -50.01 6.90
N PHE A 92 -20.06 -49.46 6.97
CA PHE A 92 -20.36 -48.05 7.16
C PHE A 92 -20.46 -47.67 8.64
N TYR A 93 -20.22 -46.39 8.96
CA TYR A 93 -21.32 -45.52 9.44
C TYR A 93 -20.99 -44.04 9.19
N VAL A 94 -22.03 -43.20 9.11
CA VAL A 94 -21.94 -41.76 8.80
C VAL A 94 -22.19 -40.93 10.06
N SER A 95 -21.43 -39.85 10.26
CA SER A 95 -21.79 -38.76 11.17
C SER A 95 -21.21 -37.42 10.69
N ASN A 96 -21.89 -36.32 11.03
CA ASN A 96 -21.80 -35.03 10.33
C ASN A 96 -20.56 -34.18 10.60
N GLU A 97 -20.28 -33.35 9.60
CA GLU A 97 -19.59 -32.04 9.60
C GLU A 97 -18.97 -31.49 10.91
N ARG A 98 -17.76 -30.93 10.78
CA ARG A 98 -17.49 -29.55 11.23
C ARG A 98 -16.37 -28.87 10.44
N LYS A 99 -16.48 -27.55 10.31
CA LYS A 99 -15.60 -26.69 9.49
C LYS A 99 -14.16 -26.68 10.02
N ILE A 100 -13.18 -26.88 9.13
CA ILE A 100 -11.76 -26.69 9.45
C ILE A 100 -11.48 -25.18 9.54
N ASN A 101 -11.31 -24.68 10.76
CA ASN A 101 -10.92 -23.28 10.99
C ASN A 101 -9.47 -23.04 10.54
N SER A 102 -9.24 -21.95 9.79
CA SER A 102 -7.96 -21.59 9.15
C SER A 102 -6.76 -21.41 10.10
N LEU A 103 -6.99 -21.36 11.41
CA LEU A 103 -5.96 -21.23 12.43
C LEU A 103 -5.07 -22.48 12.57
N SER A 104 -5.57 -23.68 12.27
CA SER A 104 -4.81 -24.93 12.41
C SER A 104 -3.69 -25.07 11.37
N ALA A 105 -3.95 -24.64 10.13
CA ALA A 105 -2.96 -24.56 9.06
C ALA A 105 -1.84 -23.55 9.40
N PHE A 106 -2.21 -22.41 10.01
CA PHE A 106 -1.23 -21.39 10.41
C PHE A 106 -0.31 -21.88 11.54
N LYS A 107 -0.82 -22.64 12.51
CA LYS A 107 0.01 -23.28 13.56
C LYS A 107 1.04 -24.27 12.96
N HIS A 108 0.66 -25.09 11.98
CA HIS A 108 1.60 -26.01 11.32
C HIS A 108 2.68 -25.30 10.49
N ALA A 109 2.33 -24.18 9.82
CA ALA A 109 3.29 -23.35 9.10
C ALA A 109 4.31 -22.66 10.04
N MET A 110 3.88 -22.24 11.24
CA MET A 110 4.76 -21.61 12.23
C MET A 110 5.75 -22.62 12.86
N PHE A 111 5.32 -23.86 13.13
CA PHE A 111 6.17 -24.85 13.80
C PHE A 111 7.38 -25.30 12.93
N SER A 112 7.27 -25.17 11.61
CA SER A 112 8.31 -25.56 10.64
C SER A 112 9.36 -24.47 10.35
N MET A 113 9.26 -23.28 10.95
CA MET A 113 10.24 -22.18 10.78
C MET A 113 11.36 -22.13 11.83
N LYS A 114 11.46 -23.11 12.75
CA LYS A 114 12.39 -23.08 13.89
C LYS A 114 13.85 -23.47 13.59
N ILE A 115 14.31 -23.38 12.34
CA ILE A 115 15.66 -23.83 11.91
C ILE A 115 16.42 -22.73 11.11
N THR A 116 16.99 -21.74 11.79
CA THR A 116 18.30 -21.14 11.44
C THR A 116 18.83 -20.20 12.53
N LEU A 117 19.79 -20.66 13.36
CA LEU A 117 20.93 -19.91 13.94
C LEU A 117 21.61 -20.69 15.08
N PRO A 118 22.68 -21.45 14.80
CA PRO A 118 23.64 -21.89 15.80
C PRO A 118 24.88 -20.98 15.84
N ILE A 119 25.49 -20.81 17.02
CA ILE A 119 26.95 -20.65 17.31
C ILE A 119 27.10 -20.24 18.80
N PHE A 120 28.23 -20.62 19.43
CA PHE A 120 28.59 -20.47 20.85
C PHE A 120 27.81 -21.33 21.86
N PHE A 121 28.30 -22.56 22.08
CA PHE A 121 29.07 -22.87 23.30
C PHE A 121 30.07 -24.01 23.01
N LYS A 122 31.25 -23.98 23.65
CA LYS A 122 32.29 -25.01 23.55
C LYS A 122 33.06 -25.06 24.89
N GLN A 123 33.43 -26.28 25.32
CA GLN A 123 34.08 -26.57 26.62
C GLN A 123 33.15 -26.27 27.83
N VAL A 124 33.26 -26.93 28.98
CA VAL A 124 34.36 -27.73 29.57
C VAL A 124 33.94 -29.20 29.83
N GLN A 125 34.92 -30.10 30.04
CA GLN A 125 34.76 -31.54 30.28
C GLN A 125 34.67 -31.92 31.77
N SER A 126 34.20 -33.16 32.02
CA SER A 126 34.50 -34.04 33.19
C SER A 126 33.83 -33.69 34.53
N THR A 127 33.53 -34.61 35.46
CA THR A 127 33.70 -36.09 35.61
C THR A 127 32.35 -36.68 36.12
N GLU A 128 31.81 -37.81 35.62
CA GLU A 128 32.11 -39.24 35.93
C GLU A 128 31.46 -39.80 37.23
N TYR A 129 31.14 -41.10 37.24
CA TYR A 129 30.55 -41.97 38.29
C TYR A 129 29.02 -41.99 38.56
N LYS A 130 28.40 -43.11 38.13
CA LYS A 130 27.52 -44.12 38.82
C LYS A 130 26.74 -43.70 40.10
N SER A 131 25.52 -44.18 40.38
CA SER A 131 24.69 -45.29 39.82
C SER A 131 23.18 -44.92 39.84
N VAL A 132 22.30 -45.43 38.96
CA VAL A 132 21.44 -46.65 39.13
C VAL A 132 20.80 -46.70 40.53
N GLU A 133 19.47 -46.69 40.73
CA GLU A 133 18.34 -47.15 39.87
C GLU A 133 17.26 -46.06 39.59
N ASP A 134 16.63 -46.13 38.42
CA ASP A 134 15.21 -45.75 38.18
C ASP A 134 14.77 -46.31 36.80
N VAL A 135 13.53 -46.81 36.66
CA VAL A 135 13.10 -47.55 35.45
C VAL A 135 12.09 -46.76 34.62
N ASP A 136 12.62 -45.87 33.77
CA ASP A 136 11.83 -45.13 32.78
C ASP A 136 11.33 -46.03 31.63
N PHE A 137 10.02 -46.06 31.40
CA PHE A 137 9.40 -46.64 30.20
C PHE A 137 9.58 -45.71 28.97
N CYS A 138 10.84 -45.49 28.59
CA CYS A 138 11.20 -44.76 27.38
C CYS A 138 10.77 -45.54 26.12
N ILE A 139 9.70 -45.10 25.45
CA ILE A 139 9.40 -45.51 24.07
C ILE A 139 10.42 -44.85 23.13
N VAL A 140 11.61 -45.45 23.05
CA VAL A 140 12.64 -45.05 22.08
C VAL A 140 12.15 -45.49 20.70
N ALA A 141 11.72 -44.53 19.88
CA ALA A 141 11.42 -44.75 18.47
C ALA A 141 12.72 -44.97 17.68
N ILE A 142 13.34 -46.14 17.86
CA ILE A 142 14.53 -46.55 17.11
C ILE A 142 14.18 -46.55 15.60
N PRO A 143 14.84 -45.72 14.77
CA PRO A 143 14.59 -45.74 13.34
C PRO A 143 15.06 -47.08 12.77
N LYS A 144 14.12 -47.87 12.25
CA LYS A 144 14.39 -49.15 11.59
C LYS A 144 15.56 -49.01 10.61
N GLU A 145 16.53 -49.93 10.68
CA GLU A 145 17.76 -49.82 9.90
C GLU A 145 17.46 -49.63 8.40
N GLY A 146 18.14 -48.64 7.81
CA GLY A 146 17.83 -48.13 6.46
C GLY A 146 17.13 -46.75 6.45
N CYS A 147 16.49 -46.31 7.54
CA CYS A 147 15.79 -45.03 7.59
C CYS A 147 16.74 -43.81 7.76
N LYS A 148 17.62 -43.59 6.77
CA LYS A 148 18.51 -42.41 6.68
C LYS A 148 17.71 -41.13 6.42
N VAL A 149 17.28 -40.48 7.50
CA VAL A 149 16.47 -39.26 7.50
C VAL A 149 17.09 -38.17 6.61
N LYS A 150 16.35 -37.69 5.62
CA LYS A 150 16.84 -36.75 4.58
C LYS A 150 17.15 -35.33 5.09
N LEU A 151 16.96 -35.03 6.38
CA LEU A 151 17.11 -33.68 6.97
C LEU A 151 18.50 -33.06 6.76
N GLN A 152 19.60 -33.76 7.06
CA GLN A 152 20.95 -33.23 6.81
C GLN A 152 21.21 -32.91 5.32
N LYS A 153 20.55 -33.63 4.39
CA LYS A 153 20.60 -33.33 2.94
C LYS A 153 19.72 -32.13 2.56
N LEU A 154 18.71 -31.78 3.36
CA LEU A 154 17.89 -30.57 3.17
C LEU A 154 18.59 -29.32 3.73
N GLU A 155 19.15 -29.40 4.94
CA GLU A 155 19.88 -28.28 5.57
C GLU A 155 21.16 -27.93 4.81
N LYS A 156 21.96 -28.93 4.40
CA LYS A 156 23.11 -28.68 3.53
C LYS A 156 22.68 -28.09 2.19
N LYS A 157 21.52 -28.49 1.63
CA LYS A 157 20.96 -27.87 0.41
C LYS A 157 20.47 -26.44 0.63
N SER A 158 19.89 -26.08 1.78
CA SER A 158 19.43 -24.71 2.06
C SER A 158 20.60 -23.77 2.34
N LEU A 159 21.62 -24.22 3.07
CA LEU A 159 22.85 -23.44 3.27
C LEU A 159 23.64 -23.27 1.96
N ILE A 160 23.75 -24.31 1.13
CA ILE A 160 24.38 -24.19 -0.19
C ILE A 160 23.56 -23.31 -1.14
N SER A 161 22.22 -23.37 -1.11
CA SER A 161 21.39 -22.50 -1.96
C SER A 161 21.43 -21.04 -1.50
N LEU A 162 21.47 -20.77 -0.18
CA LEU A 162 21.66 -19.44 0.38
C LEU A 162 23.05 -18.89 0.07
N ALA A 163 24.11 -19.68 0.26
CA ALA A 163 25.47 -19.30 -0.11
C ALA A 163 25.58 -18.99 -1.62
N ARG A 164 25.04 -19.86 -2.48
CA ARG A 164 24.96 -19.63 -3.94
C ARG A 164 24.14 -18.38 -4.28
N TYR A 165 23.05 -18.13 -3.57
CA TYR A 165 22.23 -16.92 -3.75
C TYR A 165 23.02 -15.65 -3.45
N HIS A 166 23.70 -15.58 -2.31
CA HIS A 166 24.53 -14.42 -1.96
C HIS A 166 25.76 -14.30 -2.88
N TRP A 167 26.40 -15.41 -3.24
CA TRP A 167 27.55 -15.44 -4.15
C TRP A 167 27.20 -14.96 -5.56
N ASN A 168 26.05 -15.36 -6.10
CA ASN A 168 25.55 -14.88 -7.39
C ASN A 168 25.23 -13.38 -7.36
N ARG A 169 25.00 -12.80 -6.18
CA ARG A 169 24.69 -11.38 -5.98
C ARG A 169 25.88 -10.54 -5.50
N ARG A 170 27.08 -11.11 -5.37
CA ARG A 170 28.29 -10.42 -4.85
C ARG A 170 28.61 -9.10 -5.59
N ARG A 171 28.48 -9.06 -6.92
CA ARG A 171 28.68 -7.84 -7.74
C ARG A 171 27.63 -6.77 -7.42
N LEU A 172 26.35 -7.16 -7.32
CA LEU A 172 25.27 -6.28 -6.89
C LEU A 172 25.49 -5.73 -5.48
N TYR A 173 25.95 -6.55 -4.52
CA TYR A 173 26.31 -6.07 -3.18
C TYR A 173 27.52 -5.11 -3.18
N TYR A 174 28.55 -5.38 -3.99
CA TYR A 174 29.73 -4.51 -4.11
C TYR A 174 29.38 -3.10 -4.63
N HIS A 175 28.62 -3.01 -5.72
CA HIS A 175 28.18 -1.70 -6.24
C HIS A 175 27.16 -1.03 -5.30
N ALA A 176 26.25 -1.80 -4.68
CA ALA A 176 25.34 -1.29 -3.65
C ALA A 176 26.07 -0.75 -2.42
N TRP A 177 27.24 -1.30 -2.04
CA TRP A 177 27.99 -0.82 -0.89
C TRP A 177 28.50 0.62 -1.11
N LYS A 178 28.96 0.95 -2.32
CA LYS A 178 29.47 2.28 -2.70
C LYS A 178 28.43 3.40 -2.70
N ILE A 179 27.14 3.09 -2.89
CA ILE A 179 26.06 4.09 -2.95
C ILE A 179 25.57 4.40 -1.51
N GLY A 180 25.33 5.65 -1.16
CA GLY A 180 24.75 6.03 0.15
C GLY A 180 23.31 5.54 0.36
N GLY A 181 22.79 5.58 1.59
CA GLY A 181 21.38 5.25 1.87
C GLY A 181 21.10 4.87 3.33
N PRO A 182 19.82 4.85 3.76
CA PRO A 182 19.43 4.49 5.12
C PRO A 182 19.71 3.01 5.45
N PHE A 183 19.76 2.71 6.75
CA PHE A 183 19.99 1.36 7.28
C PHE A 183 19.00 0.33 6.71
N ALA A 184 19.49 -0.89 6.54
CA ALA A 184 18.75 -2.01 5.96
C ALA A 184 18.91 -3.26 6.83
N TRP A 185 17.81 -3.76 7.40
CA TRP A 185 17.81 -5.00 8.18
C TRP A 185 18.03 -6.23 7.30
N PRO A 186 18.58 -7.34 7.83
CA PRO A 186 18.59 -8.62 7.14
C PRO A 186 17.19 -9.02 6.68
N ILE A 187 17.09 -9.59 5.47
CA ILE A 187 15.86 -10.08 4.80
C ILE A 187 14.82 -8.99 4.45
N ILE A 188 14.50 -8.07 5.37
CA ILE A 188 13.48 -7.01 5.22
C ILE A 188 14.04 -5.77 4.51
N GLY A 189 15.33 -5.50 4.67
CA GLY A 189 15.99 -4.32 4.12
C GLY A 189 15.55 -3.02 4.81
N SER A 190 15.39 -1.96 4.03
CA SER A 190 14.83 -0.65 4.38
C SER A 190 13.30 -0.65 4.46
N ALA A 191 12.62 -1.76 4.13
CA ALA A 191 11.16 -1.80 4.02
C ALA A 191 10.41 -1.54 5.35
N TYR A 192 11.08 -1.63 6.50
CA TYR A 192 10.51 -1.26 7.80
C TYR A 192 10.08 0.22 7.87
N LEU A 193 10.72 1.10 7.09
CA LEU A 193 10.34 2.51 6.99
C LEU A 193 8.89 2.68 6.51
N PHE A 194 8.41 1.75 5.68
CA PHE A 194 7.09 1.77 5.04
C PHE A 194 6.00 1.02 5.84
N ILE A 195 6.26 0.59 7.08
CA ILE A 195 5.27 -0.15 7.91
C ILE A 195 3.98 0.64 8.16
N ARG A 196 4.03 1.98 8.14
CA ARG A 196 2.84 2.86 8.21
C ARG A 196 1.98 2.86 6.93
N GLY A 197 2.41 2.17 5.89
CA GLY A 197 1.65 1.92 4.67
C GLY A 197 1.64 3.08 3.66
N HIS A 198 0.83 2.92 2.62
CA HIS A 198 0.79 3.79 1.44
C HIS A 198 0.59 5.29 1.75
N LYS A 199 -0.17 5.64 2.79
CA LYS A 199 -0.47 7.04 3.16
C LYS A 199 0.79 7.84 3.55
N ASP A 200 1.61 7.27 4.43
CA ASP A 200 2.86 7.90 4.85
C ASP A 200 3.99 7.72 3.82
N SER A 201 3.84 6.78 2.87
CA SER A 201 4.92 6.37 1.96
C SER A 201 5.47 7.53 1.11
N TYR A 202 4.63 8.48 0.70
CA TYR A 202 5.08 9.69 0.01
C TYR A 202 5.96 10.56 0.92
N ASN A 203 5.46 10.89 2.12
CA ASN A 203 6.19 11.72 3.10
C ASN A 203 7.52 11.08 3.53
N ILE A 204 7.56 9.76 3.66
CA ILE A 204 8.78 8.97 3.93
C ILE A 204 9.79 9.14 2.78
N VAL A 205 9.35 8.95 1.53
CA VAL A 205 10.22 9.08 0.34
C VAL A 205 10.72 10.51 0.17
N THR A 206 9.85 11.52 0.26
CA THR A 206 10.23 12.94 0.17
C THR A 206 11.20 13.33 1.29
N LYS A 207 10.96 12.88 2.53
CA LYS A 207 11.92 13.14 3.64
C LYS A 207 13.28 12.49 3.40
N MET A 208 13.33 11.28 2.82
CA MET A 208 14.61 10.66 2.45
C MET A 208 15.30 11.43 1.31
N ILE A 209 14.58 11.81 0.25
CA ILE A 209 15.15 12.58 -0.87
C ILE A 209 15.73 13.92 -0.39
N ASN A 210 15.07 14.59 0.54
CA ASN A 210 15.53 15.87 1.09
C ASN A 210 16.64 15.74 2.16
N SER A 211 17.05 14.53 2.53
CA SER A 211 18.07 14.27 3.57
C SER A 211 19.15 13.26 3.17
N GLN A 212 19.19 12.86 1.89
CA GLN A 212 20.18 11.96 1.31
C GLN A 212 20.84 12.64 0.10
N PRO A 213 22.02 12.17 -0.35
CA PRO A 213 22.63 12.66 -1.58
C PRO A 213 21.70 12.46 -2.81
N PRO A 214 21.91 13.19 -3.92
CA PRO A 214 21.08 13.08 -5.13
C PRO A 214 21.02 11.70 -5.80
N ILE A 215 21.86 10.75 -5.35
CA ILE A 215 21.73 9.31 -5.61
C ILE A 215 21.87 8.54 -4.29
N PHE A 216 20.93 7.65 -4.00
CA PHE A 216 20.96 6.79 -2.80
C PHE A 216 20.23 5.44 -3.02
N LYS A 217 20.45 4.47 -2.13
CA LYS A 217 19.86 3.12 -2.21
C LYS A 217 18.82 2.87 -1.13
N LEU A 218 17.85 2.01 -1.45
CA LEU A 218 16.94 1.35 -0.52
C LEU A 218 16.96 -0.16 -0.78
N TRP A 219 16.84 -0.95 0.28
CA TRP A 219 16.62 -2.39 0.16
C TRP A 219 15.14 -2.71 0.39
N MET A 220 14.41 -3.08 -0.65
CA MET A 220 13.01 -3.49 -0.54
C MET A 220 12.95 -5.01 -0.44
N GLY A 221 13.09 -5.51 0.80
CA GLY A 221 13.42 -6.91 1.05
C GLY A 221 14.77 -7.25 0.42
N THR A 222 14.82 -8.28 -0.43
CA THR A 222 16.01 -8.65 -1.20
C THR A 222 16.18 -7.88 -2.51
N LYS A 223 15.34 -6.89 -2.83
CA LYS A 223 15.55 -6.02 -4.01
C LYS A 223 16.36 -4.79 -3.66
N LEU A 224 17.35 -4.48 -4.50
CA LEU A 224 18.06 -3.20 -4.47
C LEU A 224 17.28 -2.21 -5.34
N VAL A 225 16.80 -1.13 -4.74
CA VAL A 225 16.19 0.01 -5.44
C VAL A 225 17.13 1.19 -5.28
N ILE A 226 17.53 1.82 -6.37
CA ILE A 226 18.36 3.02 -6.37
C ILE A 226 17.47 4.20 -6.74
N LEU A 227 17.52 5.27 -5.95
CA LEU A 227 16.82 6.51 -6.20
C LEU A 227 17.80 7.53 -6.74
N THR A 228 17.39 8.29 -7.75
CA THR A 228 18.19 9.39 -8.28
C THR A 228 17.33 10.59 -8.66
N THR A 229 17.79 11.78 -8.31
CA THR A 229 17.21 13.06 -8.70
C THR A 229 18.10 13.87 -9.64
N GLN A 230 19.25 13.34 -10.06
CA GLN A 230 20.11 13.98 -11.06
C GLN A 230 19.51 13.87 -12.48
N PRO A 231 19.40 14.96 -13.25
CA PRO A 231 18.88 14.92 -14.62
C PRO A 231 19.78 14.12 -15.58
N THR A 232 21.10 14.19 -15.42
CA THR A 232 22.09 13.39 -16.18
C THR A 232 21.85 11.89 -16.01
N HIS A 233 21.68 11.43 -14.77
CA HIS A 233 21.30 10.05 -14.49
C HIS A 233 19.95 9.70 -15.14
N ALA A 234 18.94 10.57 -14.98
CA ALA A 234 17.61 10.35 -15.53
C ALA A 234 17.63 10.20 -17.06
N GLU A 235 18.46 10.98 -17.76
CA GLU A 235 18.70 10.88 -19.20
C GLU A 235 19.23 9.50 -19.60
N VAL A 236 20.32 9.03 -18.97
CA VAL A 236 20.89 7.71 -19.22
C VAL A 236 19.84 6.62 -18.97
N ILE A 237 19.17 6.65 -17.81
CA ILE A 237 18.20 5.64 -17.39
C ILE A 237 17.01 5.53 -18.36
N VAL A 238 16.45 6.65 -18.88
CA VAL A 238 15.34 6.56 -19.85
C VAL A 238 15.78 6.25 -21.28
N LYS A 239 17.09 6.34 -21.58
CA LYS A 239 17.69 5.91 -22.85
C LYS A 239 18.08 4.42 -22.85
N THR A 240 18.55 3.87 -21.74
CA THR A 240 19.05 2.48 -21.66
C THR A 240 18.05 1.49 -21.04
N CYS A 241 17.37 1.86 -19.95
CA CYS A 241 16.51 0.94 -19.21
C CYS A 241 15.08 0.87 -19.80
N PHE A 242 14.82 -0.09 -20.68
CA PHE A 242 13.48 -0.25 -21.26
C PHE A 242 12.51 -1.05 -20.39
N ASN A 243 12.99 -2.08 -19.68
CA ASN A 243 12.15 -2.91 -18.81
C ASN A 243 11.69 -2.16 -17.55
N ARG A 244 10.59 -2.64 -16.97
CA ARG A 244 10.02 -2.16 -15.69
C ARG A 244 9.99 -3.32 -14.71
N LEU A 245 11.00 -3.46 -13.85
CA LEU A 245 11.02 -4.54 -12.86
C LEU A 245 10.09 -4.22 -11.68
N GLY A 246 9.44 -5.26 -11.16
CA GLY A 246 8.64 -5.16 -9.93
C GLY A 246 7.26 -4.52 -10.10
N THR A 247 6.74 -4.45 -11.32
CA THR A 247 5.38 -4.01 -11.68
C THR A 247 4.28 -5.04 -11.38
N LYS A 248 4.55 -6.13 -10.66
CA LYS A 248 3.62 -7.27 -10.45
C LYS A 248 2.20 -6.91 -10.00
N HIS A 249 2.02 -5.79 -9.30
CA HIS A 249 0.69 -5.25 -8.98
C HIS A 249 -0.01 -4.60 -10.19
N MET A 250 0.72 -3.84 -11.01
CA MET A 250 0.25 -3.33 -12.30
C MET A 250 0.04 -4.45 -13.31
N GLU A 251 0.88 -5.50 -13.32
CA GLU A 251 0.75 -6.66 -14.23
C GLU A 251 -0.55 -7.45 -14.01
N GLU A 252 -1.18 -7.35 -12.84
CA GLU A 252 -2.51 -7.95 -12.61
C GLU A 252 -3.66 -7.09 -13.17
N ILE A 253 -3.43 -5.79 -13.45
CA ILE A 253 -4.39 -4.83 -14.01
C ILE A 253 -4.17 -4.65 -15.52
N PHE A 254 -2.94 -4.48 -15.97
CA PHE A 254 -2.56 -4.18 -17.34
C PHE A 254 -1.94 -5.36 -18.10
N LYS A 255 -1.59 -6.45 -17.39
CA LYS A 255 -1.09 -7.72 -17.99
C LYS A 255 0.03 -7.47 -19.00
N THR A 256 -0.23 -7.68 -20.28
CA THR A 256 0.73 -7.53 -21.39
C THR A 256 0.58 -6.20 -22.15
N GLY A 257 -0.34 -5.34 -21.72
CA GLY A 257 -0.62 -4.02 -22.28
C GLY A 257 0.56 -3.03 -22.24
N LEU A 258 0.54 -1.96 -23.04
CA LEU A 258 1.67 -1.03 -23.27
C LEU A 258 2.40 -0.55 -22.00
N ILE A 259 1.69 -0.46 -20.87
CA ILE A 259 2.20 0.00 -19.58
C ILE A 259 3.12 -1.04 -18.91
N THR A 260 2.81 -2.34 -19.01
CA THR A 260 3.51 -3.44 -18.31
C THR A 260 4.20 -4.44 -19.23
N ALA A 261 3.93 -4.36 -20.54
CA ALA A 261 4.53 -5.18 -21.59
C ALA A 261 6.07 -5.36 -21.46
N PRO A 262 6.56 -6.63 -21.46
CA PRO A 262 7.95 -6.98 -21.75
C PRO A 262 8.46 -6.29 -23.02
N VAL A 263 9.76 -6.02 -23.12
CA VAL A 263 10.32 -5.14 -24.17
C VAL A 263 10.10 -5.66 -25.59
N ASP A 264 10.10 -6.96 -25.78
CA ASP A 264 9.78 -7.68 -27.02
C ASP A 264 8.32 -7.47 -27.47
N ILE A 265 7.33 -7.90 -26.67
CA ILE A 265 5.89 -7.64 -26.88
C ILE A 265 5.64 -6.14 -27.08
N TRP A 266 6.22 -5.31 -26.21
CA TRP A 266 6.05 -3.86 -26.23
C TRP A 266 6.52 -3.22 -27.54
N ARG A 267 7.65 -3.67 -28.13
CA ARG A 267 8.15 -3.14 -29.40
C ARG A 267 7.13 -3.34 -30.53
N ARG A 268 6.52 -4.54 -30.61
CA ARG A 268 5.45 -4.82 -31.60
C ARG A 268 4.21 -3.97 -31.33
N ARG A 269 3.66 -4.03 -30.11
CA ARG A 269 2.41 -3.30 -29.80
C ARG A 269 2.56 -1.78 -29.89
N ARG A 270 3.71 -1.21 -29.49
CA ARG A 270 4.00 0.23 -29.68
C ARG A 270 4.09 0.60 -31.16
N LYS A 271 4.62 -0.27 -32.05
CA LYS A 271 4.64 -0.05 -33.51
C LYS A 271 3.22 0.03 -34.09
N ILE A 272 2.33 -0.89 -33.69
CA ILE A 272 0.91 -0.88 -34.08
C ILE A 272 0.24 0.42 -33.62
N ILE A 273 0.28 0.68 -32.31
CA ILE A 273 -0.43 1.80 -31.66
C ILE A 273 0.11 3.16 -32.16
N ASN A 274 1.42 3.30 -32.42
CA ASN A 274 2.01 4.54 -32.97
C ASN A 274 1.36 5.01 -34.28
N LYS A 275 0.84 4.09 -35.13
CA LYS A 275 0.14 4.45 -36.39
C LYS A 275 -0.99 5.46 -36.13
N SER A 276 -1.73 5.24 -35.03
CA SER A 276 -2.96 5.96 -34.67
C SER A 276 -2.73 7.26 -33.87
N PHE A 277 -1.52 7.49 -33.37
CA PHE A 277 -1.15 8.71 -32.62
C PHE A 277 -0.32 9.70 -33.47
N ASN A 278 -0.43 9.63 -34.80
CA ASN A 278 0.20 10.61 -35.69
C ASN A 278 -0.57 11.94 -35.68
N THR A 279 0.11 13.04 -36.01
CA THR A 279 -0.45 14.39 -35.87
C THR A 279 -1.73 14.61 -36.69
N LYS A 280 -1.88 14.01 -37.88
CA LYS A 280 -3.09 14.19 -38.72
C LYS A 280 -4.35 13.65 -38.01
N ILE A 281 -4.24 12.49 -37.37
CA ILE A 281 -5.35 11.86 -36.64
C ILE A 281 -5.65 12.65 -35.36
N LEU A 282 -4.62 13.04 -34.61
CA LEU A 282 -4.80 13.79 -33.36
C LEU A 282 -5.45 15.16 -33.59
N ASN A 283 -5.21 15.78 -34.75
CA ASN A 283 -5.83 17.04 -35.14
C ASN A 283 -7.34 16.90 -35.42
N SER A 284 -7.82 15.77 -35.94
CA SER A 284 -9.26 15.53 -36.19
C SER A 284 -10.07 15.14 -34.94
N TYR A 285 -9.46 15.21 -33.75
CA TYR A 285 -10.15 14.99 -32.48
C TYR A 285 -10.54 16.30 -31.76
N VAL A 286 -10.11 17.47 -32.26
CA VAL A 286 -10.37 18.76 -31.58
C VAL A 286 -11.86 19.08 -31.50
N ASP A 287 -12.65 18.78 -32.53
CA ASP A 287 -14.11 18.99 -32.52
C ASP A 287 -14.82 18.06 -31.51
N ILE A 288 -14.29 16.85 -31.30
CA ILE A 288 -14.80 15.90 -30.29
C ILE A 288 -14.40 16.36 -28.88
N PHE A 289 -13.21 16.94 -28.71
CA PHE A 289 -12.80 17.58 -27.45
C PHE A 289 -13.70 18.78 -27.11
N ASP A 290 -14.06 19.61 -28.10
CA ASP A 290 -14.99 20.73 -27.93
C ASP A 290 -16.40 20.22 -27.53
N LYS A 291 -16.96 19.29 -28.31
CA LYS A 291 -18.25 18.63 -28.05
C LYS A 291 -18.35 18.08 -26.63
N ARG A 292 -17.36 17.30 -26.17
CA ARG A 292 -17.37 16.70 -24.82
C ARG A 292 -17.12 17.73 -23.72
N ALA A 293 -16.27 18.72 -23.93
CA ALA A 293 -16.09 19.82 -22.98
C ALA A 293 -17.37 20.66 -22.81
N ARG A 294 -18.10 20.95 -23.89
CA ARG A 294 -19.42 21.63 -23.82
C ARG A 294 -20.47 20.79 -23.11
N HIS A 295 -20.47 19.47 -23.29
CA HIS A 295 -21.33 18.58 -22.51
C HIS A 295 -20.98 18.58 -21.01
N LEU A 296 -19.68 18.60 -20.68
CA LEU A 296 -19.21 18.76 -19.30
C LEU A 296 -19.64 20.10 -18.67
N MET A 297 -19.66 21.20 -19.43
CA MET A 297 -20.14 22.49 -18.91
C MET A 297 -21.62 22.41 -18.48
N LYS A 298 -22.48 21.78 -19.30
CA LYS A 298 -23.88 21.54 -18.93
C LYS A 298 -24.02 20.67 -17.67
N GLN A 299 -23.18 19.64 -17.53
CA GLN A 299 -23.13 18.84 -16.29
C GLN A 299 -22.61 19.61 -15.06
N PHE A 300 -21.93 20.76 -15.24
CA PHE A 300 -21.60 21.68 -14.16
C PHE A 300 -22.75 22.67 -13.90
N GLU A 301 -23.41 23.20 -14.93
CA GLU A 301 -24.63 24.04 -14.82
C GLU A 301 -25.71 23.35 -13.99
N GLU A 302 -26.04 22.11 -14.35
CA GLU A 302 -27.00 21.23 -13.65
C GLU A 302 -26.62 20.92 -12.19
N LYS A 303 -25.36 21.15 -11.79
CA LYS A 303 -24.86 20.93 -10.42
C LYS A 303 -24.59 22.24 -9.66
N CYS A 304 -24.53 23.38 -10.33
CA CYS A 304 -24.11 24.66 -9.76
C CYS A 304 -25.25 25.42 -9.06
N HIS A 305 -25.99 24.75 -8.19
CA HIS A 305 -27.05 25.34 -7.38
C HIS A 305 -26.48 25.99 -6.10
N GLY A 306 -25.50 26.88 -6.25
CA GLY A 306 -24.86 27.62 -5.13
C GLY A 306 -24.06 26.77 -4.13
N ASN A 307 -23.84 25.49 -4.42
CA ASN A 307 -23.16 24.52 -3.56
C ASN A 307 -21.78 24.13 -4.11
N TYR A 308 -20.91 23.58 -3.24
CA TYR A 308 -19.61 23.05 -3.66
C TYR A 308 -19.78 21.77 -4.51
N ILE A 309 -19.10 21.70 -5.65
CA ILE A 309 -19.15 20.57 -6.59
C ILE A 309 -17.84 19.77 -6.49
N ASP A 310 -17.92 18.42 -6.44
CA ASP A 310 -16.75 17.58 -6.74
C ASP A 310 -16.52 17.52 -8.26
N LEU A 311 -15.44 18.19 -8.69
CA LEU A 311 -15.06 18.26 -10.09
C LEU A 311 -14.48 16.94 -10.60
N LEU A 312 -13.82 16.14 -9.74
CA LEU A 312 -12.96 15.04 -10.17
C LEU A 312 -13.76 13.88 -10.78
N GLU A 313 -14.88 13.48 -10.18
CA GLU A 313 -15.74 12.42 -10.73
C GLU A 313 -16.30 12.81 -12.10
N THR A 314 -16.77 14.06 -12.22
CA THR A 314 -17.34 14.59 -13.48
C THR A 314 -16.26 14.70 -14.58
N LEU A 315 -15.05 15.14 -14.23
CA LEU A 315 -13.88 15.18 -15.12
C LEU A 315 -13.41 13.78 -15.55
N LEU A 316 -13.41 12.80 -14.63
CA LEU A 316 -13.09 11.39 -14.93
C LEU A 316 -14.08 10.81 -15.94
N ARG A 317 -15.39 11.09 -15.77
CA ARG A 317 -16.42 10.70 -16.73
C ARG A 317 -16.20 11.35 -18.09
N CYS A 318 -16.02 12.67 -18.15
CA CYS A 318 -15.77 13.38 -19.40
C CYS A 318 -14.50 12.90 -20.13
N SER A 319 -13.41 12.60 -19.41
CA SER A 319 -12.20 12.09 -20.06
C SER A 319 -12.36 10.64 -20.55
N LEU A 320 -13.14 9.81 -19.86
CA LEU A 320 -13.48 8.47 -20.32
C LEU A 320 -14.38 8.52 -21.57
N ASP A 321 -15.43 9.34 -21.56
CA ASP A 321 -16.26 9.66 -22.72
C ASP A 321 -15.41 10.05 -23.95
N THR A 322 -14.50 10.99 -23.74
CA THR A 322 -13.62 11.54 -24.79
C THR A 322 -12.74 10.44 -25.39
N VAL A 323 -12.19 9.54 -24.59
CA VAL A 323 -11.39 8.40 -25.07
C VAL A 323 -12.26 7.38 -25.80
N CYS A 324 -13.48 7.09 -25.31
CA CYS A 324 -14.44 6.22 -25.99
C CYS A 324 -14.80 6.76 -27.38
N GLU A 325 -15.13 8.05 -27.53
CA GLU A 325 -15.54 8.62 -28.82
C GLU A 325 -14.37 8.83 -29.79
N THR A 326 -13.19 9.26 -29.32
CA THR A 326 -12.05 9.55 -30.22
C THR A 326 -11.27 8.30 -30.64
N LEU A 327 -10.97 7.39 -29.71
CA LEU A 327 -10.09 6.24 -29.97
C LEU A 327 -10.87 4.95 -30.20
N LEU A 328 -11.99 4.75 -29.50
CA LEU A 328 -12.80 3.52 -29.61
C LEU A 328 -14.03 3.70 -30.51
N ASP A 329 -14.36 4.94 -30.90
CA ASP A 329 -15.47 5.33 -31.77
C ASP A 329 -16.85 4.81 -31.28
N VAL A 330 -17.03 4.74 -29.96
CA VAL A 330 -18.31 4.35 -29.31
C VAL A 330 -18.76 5.47 -28.38
N ASP A 331 -20.04 5.85 -28.41
CA ASP A 331 -20.59 6.70 -27.35
C ASP A 331 -20.65 5.94 -26.02
N SER A 332 -19.97 6.47 -25.01
CA SER A 332 -19.89 5.89 -23.68
C SER A 332 -21.26 5.68 -23.02
N ASN A 333 -22.24 6.52 -23.35
CA ASN A 333 -23.61 6.42 -22.81
C ASN A 333 -24.37 5.20 -23.33
N SER A 334 -23.96 4.61 -24.46
CA SER A 334 -24.50 3.35 -24.99
C SER A 334 -23.94 2.10 -24.30
N ILE A 335 -22.95 2.24 -23.40
CA ILE A 335 -22.28 1.11 -22.74
C ILE A 335 -22.71 1.03 -21.27
N THR A 336 -23.14 -0.15 -20.81
CA THR A 336 -23.60 -0.30 -19.43
C THR A 336 -22.43 -0.32 -18.43
N GLY A 337 -22.57 0.40 -17.33
CA GLY A 337 -21.65 0.32 -16.18
C GLY A 337 -20.46 1.27 -16.17
N GLN A 338 -20.45 2.35 -16.97
CA GLN A 338 -19.38 3.36 -16.97
C GLN A 338 -18.98 3.84 -15.56
N ALA A 339 -19.95 4.18 -14.70
CA ALA A 339 -19.68 4.61 -13.32
C ALA A 339 -19.01 3.51 -12.46
N ARG A 340 -19.34 2.23 -12.71
CA ARG A 340 -18.63 1.09 -12.09
C ARG A 340 -17.19 1.01 -12.62
N TYR A 341 -16.95 1.21 -13.92
CA TYR A 341 -15.59 1.23 -14.47
C TYR A 341 -14.70 2.28 -13.78
N ILE A 342 -15.20 3.52 -13.64
CA ILE A 342 -14.47 4.62 -12.96
C ILE A 342 -14.23 4.30 -11.48
N THR A 343 -15.24 3.78 -10.79
CA THR A 343 -15.15 3.39 -9.37
C THR A 343 -14.15 2.24 -9.15
N ASN A 344 -14.19 1.23 -10.01
CA ASN A 344 -13.35 0.04 -9.94
C ASN A 344 -11.90 0.39 -10.27
N THR A 345 -11.64 1.25 -11.26
CA THR A 345 -10.28 1.71 -11.59
C THR A 345 -9.68 2.51 -10.43
N ASN A 346 -10.44 3.46 -9.87
CA ASN A 346 -10.08 4.20 -8.65
C ASN A 346 -9.77 3.26 -7.45
N ARG A 347 -10.52 2.16 -7.31
CA ARG A 347 -10.28 1.17 -6.25
C ARG A 347 -9.04 0.32 -6.52
N LEU A 348 -8.83 -0.14 -7.75
CA LEU A 348 -7.63 -0.87 -8.17
C LEU A 348 -6.34 -0.03 -8.03
N ALA A 349 -6.41 1.28 -8.30
CA ALA A 349 -5.30 2.21 -8.06
C ALA A 349 -4.94 2.27 -6.56
N LYS A 350 -5.95 2.38 -5.68
CA LYS A 350 -5.77 2.37 -4.21
C LYS A 350 -5.18 1.03 -3.73
N ILE A 351 -5.65 -0.11 -4.22
CA ILE A 351 -5.10 -1.44 -3.88
C ILE A 351 -3.67 -1.61 -4.42
N SER A 352 -3.35 -1.06 -5.60
CA SER A 352 -2.00 -1.05 -6.16
C SER A 352 -1.02 -0.24 -5.31
N ALA A 353 -1.43 0.94 -4.83
CA ALA A 353 -0.64 1.75 -3.91
C ALA A 353 -0.40 1.04 -2.56
N ILE A 354 -1.43 0.39 -2.00
CA ILE A 354 -1.32 -0.48 -0.82
C ILE A 354 -0.29 -1.58 -1.07
N ARG A 355 -0.41 -2.34 -2.16
CA ARG A 355 0.48 -3.49 -2.44
C ARG A 355 1.91 -3.08 -2.76
N GLY A 356 2.11 -2.01 -3.54
CA GLY A 356 3.43 -1.50 -3.91
C GLY A 356 4.26 -1.00 -2.72
N SER A 357 3.60 -0.47 -1.68
CA SER A 357 4.24 -0.07 -0.41
C SER A 357 4.37 -1.23 0.59
N SER A 358 3.41 -2.16 0.60
CA SER A 358 3.34 -3.28 1.57
C SER A 358 4.19 -4.47 1.14
N ILE A 359 5.48 -4.50 1.52
CA ILE A 359 6.46 -5.52 1.08
C ILE A 359 5.99 -6.98 1.29
N TRP A 360 5.17 -7.27 2.30
CA TRP A 360 4.61 -8.60 2.55
C TRP A 360 3.61 -9.04 1.48
N LEU A 361 2.88 -8.11 0.85
CA LEU A 361 1.96 -8.38 -0.27
C LEU A 361 2.67 -8.60 -1.62
N HIS A 362 4.01 -8.53 -1.65
CA HIS A 362 4.80 -8.97 -2.80
C HIS A 362 5.10 -10.48 -2.79
N ALA A 363 4.91 -11.19 -1.66
CA ALA A 363 5.02 -12.64 -1.60
C ALA A 363 3.76 -13.29 -2.23
N LYS A 364 3.93 -14.09 -3.29
CA LYS A 364 2.80 -14.69 -4.05
C LYS A 364 1.78 -15.39 -3.15
N PHE A 365 2.24 -16.18 -2.18
CA PHE A 365 1.39 -16.91 -1.23
C PHE A 365 0.56 -15.97 -0.33
N ILE A 366 1.19 -14.97 0.28
CA ILE A 366 0.49 -14.00 1.14
C ILE A 366 -0.54 -13.21 0.32
N TRP A 367 -0.20 -12.87 -0.93
CA TRP A 367 -1.13 -12.21 -1.84
C TRP A 367 -2.30 -13.11 -2.24
N SER A 368 -2.07 -14.36 -2.66
CA SER A 368 -3.13 -15.25 -3.15
C SER A 368 -4.19 -15.59 -2.11
N TYR A 369 -3.83 -15.60 -0.82
CA TYR A 369 -4.77 -15.80 0.29
C TYR A 369 -5.32 -14.49 0.88
N SER A 370 -5.00 -13.32 0.31
CA SER A 370 -5.52 -12.03 0.77
C SER A 370 -6.88 -11.72 0.17
N SER A 371 -7.77 -11.10 0.96
CA SER A 371 -9.05 -10.57 0.47
C SER A 371 -8.87 -9.54 -0.64
N LEU A 372 -7.80 -8.73 -0.57
CA LEU A 372 -7.43 -7.76 -1.60
C LEU A 372 -7.18 -8.40 -2.98
N HIS A 373 -6.68 -9.64 -3.04
CA HIS A 373 -6.49 -10.34 -4.32
C HIS A 373 -7.82 -10.84 -4.91
N GLN A 374 -8.73 -11.31 -4.07
CA GLN A 374 -10.09 -11.68 -4.47
C GLN A 374 -10.85 -10.44 -4.99
N GLU A 375 -10.72 -9.32 -4.28
CA GLU A 375 -11.27 -8.02 -4.66
C GLU A 375 -10.71 -7.54 -6.02
N VAL A 376 -9.39 -7.52 -6.20
CA VAL A 376 -8.75 -7.20 -7.49
C VAL A 376 -9.25 -8.09 -8.62
N THR A 377 -9.45 -9.39 -8.36
CA THR A 377 -9.94 -10.35 -9.37
C THR A 377 -11.38 -10.05 -9.80
N ASN A 378 -12.25 -9.66 -8.87
CA ASN A 378 -13.63 -9.28 -9.18
C ASN A 378 -13.72 -7.91 -9.89
N LEU A 379 -13.04 -6.89 -9.36
CA LEU A 379 -12.98 -5.55 -9.98
C LEU A 379 -12.43 -5.60 -11.41
N ARG A 380 -11.38 -6.42 -11.64
CA ARG A 380 -10.86 -6.65 -13.01
C ARG A 380 -11.92 -7.28 -13.90
N ARG A 381 -12.69 -8.27 -13.43
CA ARG A 381 -13.72 -8.96 -14.25
C ARG A 381 -14.69 -7.94 -14.82
N GLU A 382 -15.32 -7.14 -13.96
CA GLU A 382 -16.27 -6.09 -14.35
C GLU A 382 -15.67 -5.06 -15.32
N MET A 383 -14.40 -4.68 -15.14
CA MET A 383 -13.71 -3.76 -16.05
C MET A 383 -13.42 -4.38 -17.42
N MET A 384 -13.10 -5.68 -17.48
CA MET A 384 -12.93 -6.40 -18.75
C MET A 384 -14.29 -6.64 -19.44
N ASP A 385 -15.37 -6.78 -18.68
CA ASP A 385 -16.73 -6.93 -19.23
C ASP A 385 -17.28 -5.61 -19.82
N PHE A 386 -16.86 -4.46 -19.29
CA PHE A 386 -17.04 -3.15 -19.94
C PHE A 386 -16.25 -3.04 -21.25
N ILE A 387 -14.99 -3.49 -21.26
CA ILE A 387 -14.15 -3.50 -22.47
C ILE A 387 -14.71 -4.47 -23.54
N ARG A 388 -15.30 -5.61 -23.14
CA ARG A 388 -15.84 -6.58 -24.09
C ARG A 388 -17.06 -6.02 -24.85
N GLN A 389 -17.97 -5.34 -24.16
CA GLN A 389 -19.11 -4.65 -24.79
C GLN A 389 -18.64 -3.71 -25.93
N ILE A 390 -17.55 -2.96 -25.73
CA ILE A 390 -16.99 -2.06 -26.75
C ILE A 390 -16.51 -2.83 -27.98
N ILE A 391 -15.76 -3.93 -27.77
CA ILE A 391 -15.25 -4.77 -28.85
C ILE A 391 -16.41 -5.44 -29.61
N GLU A 392 -17.42 -5.93 -28.90
CA GLU A 392 -18.62 -6.55 -29.49
C GLU A 392 -19.42 -5.53 -30.32
N MET A 393 -19.68 -4.33 -29.80
CA MET A 393 -20.32 -3.23 -30.54
C MET A 393 -19.55 -2.84 -31.81
N LYS A 394 -18.21 -2.88 -31.79
CA LYS A 394 -17.37 -2.59 -32.97
C LYS A 394 -17.18 -3.75 -33.93
N LYS A 395 -17.34 -4.99 -33.51
CA LYS A 395 -17.44 -6.15 -34.42
C LYS A 395 -18.78 -6.18 -35.16
N LEU A 396 -19.85 -5.64 -34.56
CA LEU A 396 -21.19 -5.57 -35.18
C LEU A 396 -21.36 -4.37 -36.13
N ASN A 397 -20.88 -3.19 -35.74
CA ASN A 397 -20.92 -1.99 -36.59
C ASN A 397 -19.72 -2.00 -37.55
N ILE A 398 -19.87 -2.63 -38.72
CA ILE A 398 -18.80 -2.89 -39.71
C ILE A 398 -18.22 -1.58 -40.31
N PHE A 399 -17.31 -0.99 -39.54
CA PHE A 399 -16.28 0.00 -39.85
C PHE A 399 -16.64 1.19 -40.76
N ASP A 400 -16.98 2.30 -40.11
CA ASP A 400 -16.51 3.60 -40.60
C ASP A 400 -14.97 3.57 -40.70
N LYS A 401 -14.44 4.07 -41.81
CA LYS A 401 -13.01 4.04 -42.16
C LYS A 401 -12.21 5.15 -41.49
N GLU A 402 -12.84 6.15 -40.87
CA GLU A 402 -12.12 7.31 -40.33
C GLU A 402 -11.35 7.04 -39.02
N LYS A 403 -11.80 6.12 -38.15
CA LYS A 403 -11.29 6.05 -36.77
C LYS A 403 -10.19 5.00 -36.58
N VAL A 404 -8.97 5.44 -36.85
CA VAL A 404 -7.75 4.63 -37.02
C VAL A 404 -7.22 3.93 -35.74
N PHE A 405 -7.74 4.18 -34.53
CA PHE A 405 -7.21 3.47 -33.33
C PHE A 405 -7.78 2.06 -33.16
N ILE A 406 -9.09 1.92 -32.87
CA ILE A 406 -9.70 0.61 -32.67
C ILE A 406 -9.61 -0.28 -33.92
N ASN A 407 -9.78 0.29 -35.11
CA ASN A 407 -9.64 -0.42 -36.38
C ASN A 407 -8.21 -0.98 -36.53
N ASN A 408 -7.15 -0.22 -36.22
CA ASN A 408 -5.79 -0.76 -36.25
C ASN A 408 -5.58 -1.92 -35.27
N LEU A 409 -6.21 -1.92 -34.09
CA LEU A 409 -6.10 -3.02 -33.14
C LEU A 409 -6.84 -4.27 -33.64
N ILE A 410 -8.06 -4.12 -34.19
CA ILE A 410 -8.86 -5.25 -34.69
C ILE A 410 -8.20 -5.86 -35.93
N ASN A 411 -7.81 -5.06 -36.92
CA ASN A 411 -7.10 -5.55 -38.11
C ASN A 411 -5.77 -6.24 -37.75
N SER A 412 -5.07 -5.78 -36.69
CA SER A 412 -3.86 -6.47 -36.20
C SER A 412 -4.13 -7.87 -35.60
N THR A 413 -5.39 -8.23 -35.33
CA THR A 413 -5.79 -9.61 -34.98
C THR A 413 -6.11 -10.46 -36.20
N GLU A 414 -6.59 -9.86 -37.28
CA GLU A 414 -6.77 -10.52 -38.59
C GLU A 414 -5.41 -10.82 -39.24
N ASP A 415 -4.45 -9.89 -39.13
CA ASP A 415 -3.04 -10.05 -39.51
C ASP A 415 -2.28 -11.06 -38.62
N GLY A 416 -2.84 -11.50 -37.50
CA GLY A 416 -2.18 -12.36 -36.51
C GLY A 416 -1.00 -11.70 -35.75
N GLU A 417 -0.79 -10.38 -35.86
CA GLU A 417 0.23 -9.67 -35.07
C GLU A 417 -0.12 -9.60 -33.57
N LEU A 418 -1.42 -9.63 -33.25
CA LEU A 418 -2.03 -9.47 -31.92
C LEU A 418 -3.17 -10.48 -31.71
N ASP A 419 -3.49 -10.82 -30.46
CA ASP A 419 -4.63 -11.66 -30.09
C ASP A 419 -5.75 -10.83 -29.42
N GLU A 420 -6.96 -11.39 -29.28
CA GLU A 420 -8.09 -10.68 -28.66
C GLU A 420 -7.81 -10.28 -27.20
N SER A 421 -7.09 -11.09 -26.41
CA SER A 421 -6.70 -10.68 -25.05
C SER A 421 -5.69 -9.53 -25.07
N GLY A 422 -4.83 -9.50 -26.10
CA GLY A 422 -3.95 -8.37 -26.41
C GLY A 422 -4.71 -7.09 -26.76
N VAL A 423 -5.79 -7.16 -27.55
CA VAL A 423 -6.67 -6.00 -27.81
C VAL A 423 -7.27 -5.46 -26.52
N MET A 424 -7.82 -6.34 -25.66
CA MET A 424 -8.39 -5.91 -24.37
C MET A 424 -7.34 -5.27 -23.44
N ASP A 425 -6.13 -5.84 -23.38
CA ASP A 425 -5.00 -5.32 -22.59
C ASP A 425 -4.55 -3.93 -23.07
N GLU A 426 -4.63 -3.64 -24.38
CA GLU A 426 -4.30 -2.33 -24.93
C GLU A 426 -5.42 -1.30 -24.73
N ILE A 427 -6.69 -1.68 -24.87
CA ILE A 427 -7.82 -0.80 -24.52
C ILE A 427 -7.76 -0.42 -23.02
N GLN A 428 -7.48 -1.39 -22.14
CA GLN A 428 -7.26 -1.12 -20.71
C GLN A 428 -6.04 -0.20 -20.46
N SER A 429 -5.00 -0.30 -21.28
CA SER A 429 -3.82 0.58 -21.20
C SER A 429 -4.10 2.00 -21.69
N ILE A 430 -5.01 2.16 -22.65
CA ILE A 430 -5.48 3.47 -23.13
C ILE A 430 -6.46 4.12 -22.15
N PHE A 431 -7.36 3.36 -21.52
CA PHE A 431 -8.26 3.92 -20.50
C PHE A 431 -7.52 4.46 -19.27
N ALA A 432 -6.36 3.92 -18.89
CA ALA A 432 -5.54 4.54 -17.84
C ALA A 432 -4.96 5.92 -18.22
N ALA A 433 -4.99 6.33 -19.50
CA ALA A 433 -4.60 7.67 -19.90
C ALA A 433 -5.71 8.72 -19.65
N SER A 434 -6.98 8.32 -19.62
CA SER A 434 -8.09 9.25 -19.31
C SER A 434 -7.99 9.77 -17.88
N GLU A 435 -7.74 8.87 -16.91
CA GLU A 435 -7.55 9.26 -15.50
C GLU A 435 -6.45 10.32 -15.34
N THR A 436 -5.30 10.15 -16.00
CA THR A 436 -4.21 11.14 -15.92
C THR A 436 -4.58 12.50 -16.52
N THR A 437 -5.45 12.53 -17.52
CA THR A 437 -5.91 13.77 -18.18
C THR A 437 -6.94 14.48 -17.28
N ALA A 438 -7.93 13.75 -16.76
CA ALA A 438 -8.92 14.25 -15.81
C ALA A 438 -8.28 14.79 -14.52
N ILE A 439 -7.31 14.07 -13.96
CA ILE A 439 -6.56 14.50 -12.77
C ILE A 439 -5.77 15.78 -13.06
N THR A 440 -5.13 15.91 -14.22
CA THR A 440 -4.42 17.14 -14.58
C THR A 440 -5.37 18.33 -14.69
N ASN A 441 -6.52 18.16 -15.35
CA ASN A 441 -7.54 19.22 -15.43
C ASN A 441 -8.07 19.61 -14.05
N ALA A 442 -8.37 18.64 -13.18
CA ALA A 442 -8.80 18.92 -11.80
C ALA A 442 -7.74 19.70 -11.00
N LEU A 443 -6.46 19.39 -11.19
CA LEU A 443 -5.35 20.13 -10.59
C LEU A 443 -5.21 21.54 -11.16
N VAL A 444 -5.39 21.75 -12.47
CA VAL A 444 -5.37 23.10 -13.07
C VAL A 444 -6.50 23.96 -12.50
N LEU A 445 -7.72 23.43 -12.41
CA LEU A 445 -8.86 24.14 -11.82
C LEU A 445 -8.62 24.45 -10.33
N CYS A 446 -8.03 23.53 -9.57
CA CYS A 446 -7.63 23.77 -8.17
C CYS A 446 -6.60 24.91 -8.08
N MET A 447 -5.57 24.91 -8.92
CA MET A 447 -4.54 25.96 -8.93
C MET A 447 -5.09 27.31 -9.38
N MET A 448 -6.01 27.37 -10.34
CA MET A 448 -6.65 28.63 -10.73
C MET A 448 -7.58 29.17 -9.64
N GLY A 449 -8.20 28.29 -8.87
CA GLY A 449 -8.92 28.65 -7.64
C GLY A 449 -8.06 29.21 -6.52
N LEU A 450 -6.73 28.99 -6.57
CA LEU A 450 -5.74 29.60 -5.66
C LEU A 450 -5.09 30.86 -6.25
N HIS A 451 -5.16 31.06 -7.57
CA HIS A 451 -4.43 32.09 -8.30
C HIS A 451 -5.33 32.82 -9.31
N SER A 452 -6.26 33.64 -8.79
CA SER A 452 -7.21 34.42 -9.60
C SER A 452 -6.56 35.37 -10.60
N ASN A 453 -5.37 35.91 -10.29
CA ASN A 453 -4.58 36.70 -11.23
C ASN A 453 -4.09 35.89 -12.45
N ILE A 454 -3.64 34.66 -12.24
CA ILE A 454 -3.21 33.75 -13.33
C ILE A 454 -4.43 33.27 -14.11
N GLN A 455 -5.57 33.03 -13.45
CA GLN A 455 -6.85 32.72 -14.10
C GLN A 455 -7.31 33.86 -15.02
N LYS A 456 -7.21 35.12 -14.57
CA LYS A 456 -7.51 36.31 -15.41
C LYS A 456 -6.62 36.39 -16.64
N ASN A 457 -5.33 36.11 -16.52
CA ASN A 457 -4.41 36.07 -17.66
C ASN A 457 -4.78 34.97 -18.69
N ILE A 458 -5.38 33.84 -18.26
CA ILE A 458 -5.93 32.83 -19.18
C ILE A 458 -7.16 33.40 -19.90
N GLN A 459 -8.08 34.04 -19.17
CA GLN A 459 -9.29 34.65 -19.76
C GLN A 459 -8.91 35.75 -20.79
N GLU A 460 -7.88 36.54 -20.52
CA GLU A 460 -7.34 37.54 -21.45
C GLU A 460 -6.71 36.91 -22.70
N GLU A 461 -5.93 35.83 -22.56
CA GLU A 461 -5.43 35.05 -23.71
C GLU A 461 -6.61 34.52 -24.55
N LEU A 462 -7.60 33.90 -23.94
CA LEU A 462 -8.76 33.33 -24.63
C LEU A 462 -9.60 34.42 -25.32
N ALA A 463 -9.80 35.58 -24.67
CA ALA A 463 -10.45 36.74 -25.29
C ALA A 463 -9.70 37.23 -26.54
N SER A 464 -8.35 37.20 -26.54
CA SER A 464 -7.54 37.57 -27.72
C SER A 464 -7.61 36.54 -28.88
N ILE A 465 -8.07 35.32 -28.61
CA ILE A 465 -8.19 34.23 -29.59
C ILE A 465 -9.62 34.14 -30.15
N PHE A 466 -10.64 34.23 -29.29
CA PHE A 466 -12.04 34.03 -29.65
C PHE A 466 -12.87 35.32 -29.77
N GLY A 467 -12.40 36.44 -29.21
CA GLY A 467 -13.19 37.66 -29.05
C GLY A 467 -14.48 37.36 -28.27
N HIS A 468 -15.61 37.83 -28.80
CA HIS A 468 -16.95 37.52 -28.26
C HIS A 468 -17.60 36.27 -28.91
N SER A 469 -16.85 35.46 -29.66
CA SER A 469 -17.41 34.31 -30.38
C SER A 469 -17.46 33.04 -29.51
N ASP A 470 -18.60 32.36 -29.51
CA ASP A 470 -18.73 31.00 -28.98
C ASP A 470 -18.78 29.89 -30.04
N ARG A 471 -18.18 30.14 -31.20
CA ARG A 471 -17.86 29.07 -32.17
C ARG A 471 -17.05 27.93 -31.55
N THR A 472 -17.10 26.76 -32.21
CA THR A 472 -16.25 25.61 -31.94
C THR A 472 -14.77 26.00 -31.86
N VAL A 473 -14.05 25.43 -30.88
CA VAL A 473 -12.60 25.54 -30.76
C VAL A 473 -11.93 24.78 -31.91
N THR A 474 -11.10 25.46 -32.70
CA THR A 474 -10.32 24.85 -33.79
C THR A 474 -8.91 24.48 -33.35
N LEU A 475 -8.23 23.66 -34.16
CA LEU A 475 -6.81 23.36 -33.96
C LEU A 475 -5.93 24.62 -33.92
N GLU A 476 -6.24 25.64 -34.72
CA GLU A 476 -5.46 26.88 -34.78
C GLU A 476 -5.54 27.64 -33.45
N ASP A 477 -6.73 27.71 -32.85
CA ASP A 477 -6.93 28.31 -31.52
C ASP A 477 -6.10 27.57 -30.46
N VAL A 478 -6.14 26.22 -30.48
CA VAL A 478 -5.39 25.38 -29.52
C VAL A 478 -3.88 25.55 -29.69
N ASN A 479 -3.40 25.83 -30.90
CA ASN A 479 -1.99 26.17 -31.14
C ASN A 479 -1.62 27.58 -30.65
N ARG A 480 -2.57 28.53 -30.60
CA ARG A 480 -2.38 29.91 -30.11
C ARG A 480 -2.49 30.08 -28.58
N MET A 481 -3.05 29.10 -27.87
CA MET A 481 -3.14 29.08 -26.40
C MET A 481 -1.76 28.82 -25.76
N TYR A 482 -0.91 29.85 -25.62
CA TYR A 482 0.47 29.72 -25.13
C TYR A 482 0.55 29.85 -23.60
N TYR A 483 -0.18 30.76 -22.98
CA TYR A 483 -0.23 30.98 -21.54
C TYR A 483 -0.96 29.83 -20.83
N LEU A 484 -2.10 29.39 -21.35
CA LEU A 484 -2.82 28.21 -20.84
C LEU A 484 -1.95 26.94 -20.90
N GLU A 485 -1.15 26.76 -21.96
CA GLU A 485 -0.18 25.66 -22.01
C GLU A 485 0.89 25.78 -20.92
N ARG A 486 1.39 26.98 -20.66
CA ARG A 486 2.38 27.23 -19.59
C ARG A 486 1.79 27.02 -18.19
N VAL A 487 0.51 27.31 -17.98
CA VAL A 487 -0.26 26.97 -16.76
C VAL A 487 -0.40 25.45 -16.59
N ILE A 488 -0.76 24.72 -17.66
CA ILE A 488 -0.84 23.25 -17.65
C ILE A 488 0.54 22.64 -17.34
N LYS A 489 1.62 23.17 -17.92
CA LYS A 489 3.00 22.76 -17.62
C LYS A 489 3.38 23.01 -16.15
N GLU A 490 3.11 24.21 -15.61
CA GLU A 490 3.43 24.53 -14.20
C GLU A 490 2.61 23.68 -13.22
N THR A 491 1.37 23.36 -13.57
CA THR A 491 0.54 22.43 -12.80
C THR A 491 1.15 21.03 -12.77
N MET A 492 1.57 20.47 -13.92
CA MET A 492 2.25 19.17 -13.98
C MET A 492 3.68 19.18 -13.41
N ARG A 493 4.29 20.36 -13.24
CA ARG A 493 5.54 20.51 -12.49
C ARG A 493 5.28 20.30 -11.00
N LEU A 494 4.36 21.04 -10.42
CA LEU A 494 4.04 20.95 -9.00
C LEU A 494 3.33 19.65 -8.62
N PHE A 495 2.44 19.16 -9.49
CA PHE A 495 1.58 17.99 -9.27
C PHE A 495 1.59 17.06 -10.50
N PRO A 496 2.69 16.35 -10.81
CA PRO A 496 2.74 15.38 -11.89
C PRO A 496 1.78 14.19 -11.60
N PRO A 497 0.80 13.89 -12.47
CA PRO A 497 -0.16 12.79 -12.24
C PRO A 497 0.48 11.42 -12.07
N VAL A 498 1.68 11.24 -12.65
CA VAL A 498 2.54 10.09 -12.41
C VAL A 498 3.77 10.59 -11.64
N PRO A 499 3.80 10.46 -10.29
CA PRO A 499 4.82 11.12 -9.48
C PRO A 499 6.22 10.49 -9.53
N PHE A 500 6.41 9.37 -10.22
CA PHE A 500 7.71 8.70 -10.38
C PHE A 500 7.81 7.82 -11.64
N ILE A 501 9.04 7.57 -12.10
CA ILE A 501 9.38 6.57 -13.12
C ILE A 501 10.21 5.46 -12.46
N ARG A 502 9.84 4.19 -12.65
CA ARG A 502 10.61 3.02 -12.19
C ARG A 502 11.08 2.18 -13.38
N ARG A 503 12.33 1.71 -13.33
CA ARG A 503 13.01 0.95 -14.39
C ARG A 503 13.77 -0.26 -13.85
N SER A 504 13.96 -1.26 -14.70
CA SER A 504 14.89 -2.39 -14.48
C SER A 504 16.32 -1.99 -14.87
N VAL A 505 17.32 -2.51 -14.16
CA VAL A 505 18.73 -2.46 -14.58
C VAL A 505 19.09 -3.83 -15.16
N ASP A 506 18.93 -3.96 -16.47
CA ASP A 506 19.07 -5.24 -17.17
C ASP A 506 20.53 -5.62 -17.42
N GLU A 507 21.44 -4.65 -17.40
CA GLU A 507 22.90 -4.75 -17.53
C GLU A 507 23.55 -3.70 -16.62
N ASP A 508 24.85 -3.79 -16.33
CA ASP A 508 25.52 -2.79 -15.49
C ASP A 508 25.60 -1.44 -16.25
N ILE A 509 25.23 -0.34 -15.58
CA ILE A 509 25.20 1.01 -16.19
C ILE A 509 26.07 1.96 -15.35
N GLU A 510 27.02 2.61 -15.99
CA GLU A 510 27.88 3.63 -15.36
C GLU A 510 27.10 4.96 -15.24
N LEU A 511 27.22 5.61 -14.07
CA LEU A 511 26.58 6.88 -13.74
C LEU A 511 27.53 7.72 -12.88
N ASP A 512 28.15 8.74 -13.49
CA ASP A 512 29.15 9.60 -12.86
C ASP A 512 30.22 8.78 -12.11
N SER A 513 30.28 8.85 -10.77
CA SER A 513 31.21 8.06 -9.93
C SER A 513 30.69 6.69 -9.48
N HIS A 514 29.57 6.23 -10.02
CA HIS A 514 28.82 5.04 -9.58
C HIS A 514 28.54 4.06 -10.72
N VAL A 515 28.12 2.85 -10.36
CA VAL A 515 27.59 1.85 -11.29
C VAL A 515 26.27 1.32 -10.73
N LEU A 516 25.22 1.36 -11.54
CA LEU A 516 23.98 0.65 -11.29
C LEU A 516 24.19 -0.84 -11.65
N PRO A 517 24.10 -1.79 -10.70
CA PRO A 517 24.36 -3.19 -11.01
C PRO A 517 23.15 -3.91 -11.62
N LYS A 518 23.40 -4.83 -12.55
CA LYS A 518 22.42 -5.75 -13.16
C LYS A 518 21.55 -6.44 -12.10
N GLY A 519 20.25 -6.43 -12.30
CA GLY A 519 19.25 -6.97 -11.37
C GLY A 519 18.88 -6.03 -10.20
N SER A 520 19.31 -4.77 -10.25
CA SER A 520 18.72 -3.69 -9.45
C SER A 520 17.55 -3.02 -10.17
N GLU A 521 16.86 -2.13 -9.46
CA GLU A 521 15.81 -1.27 -10.01
C GLU A 521 16.21 0.19 -9.78
N VAL A 522 15.85 1.08 -10.69
CA VAL A 522 16.02 2.54 -10.48
C VAL A 522 14.67 3.24 -10.44
N TYR A 523 14.59 4.26 -9.59
CA TYR A 523 13.40 5.04 -9.31
C TYR A 523 13.74 6.54 -9.40
N ILE A 524 13.06 7.25 -10.30
CA ILE A 524 13.21 8.69 -10.52
C ILE A 524 11.94 9.36 -9.95
N PRO A 525 12.00 10.02 -8.79
CA PRO A 525 10.85 10.71 -8.20
C PRO A 525 10.61 12.03 -8.93
N LEU A 526 9.67 12.03 -9.88
CA LEU A 526 9.35 13.19 -10.71
C LEU A 526 8.86 14.37 -9.87
N LEU A 527 8.00 14.12 -8.89
CA LEU A 527 7.47 15.14 -7.98
C LEU A 527 8.60 15.89 -7.23
N SER A 528 9.60 15.17 -6.72
CA SER A 528 10.77 15.81 -6.07
C SER A 528 11.71 16.47 -7.09
N LEU A 529 11.95 15.85 -8.25
CA LEU A 529 12.77 16.38 -9.34
C LEU A 529 12.22 17.71 -9.90
N HIS A 530 10.89 17.81 -10.04
CA HIS A 530 10.18 18.99 -10.53
C HIS A 530 10.07 20.12 -9.47
N ARG A 531 10.37 19.82 -8.20
CA ARG A 531 10.39 20.78 -7.08
C ARG A 531 11.81 20.99 -6.50
N ARG A 532 12.87 20.56 -7.19
CA ARG A 532 14.27 20.76 -6.77
C ARG A 532 14.69 22.24 -6.87
N PRO A 533 15.14 22.89 -5.77
CA PRO A 533 15.42 24.32 -5.76
C PRO A 533 16.60 24.73 -6.66
N ASP A 534 17.53 23.82 -6.92
CA ASP A 534 18.69 24.02 -7.78
C ASP A 534 18.37 23.97 -9.29
N PHE A 535 17.19 23.48 -9.68
CA PHE A 535 16.66 23.57 -11.06
C PHE A 535 15.45 24.52 -11.17
N TRP A 536 14.81 24.83 -10.03
CA TRP A 536 13.56 25.57 -9.94
C TRP A 536 13.62 26.56 -8.79
N LYS A 537 14.11 27.77 -9.06
CA LYS A 537 14.13 28.88 -8.08
C LYS A 537 12.74 29.07 -7.47
N ASP A 538 12.65 29.21 -6.15
CA ASP A 538 11.40 29.37 -5.40
C ASP A 538 10.39 28.24 -5.74
N PRO A 539 10.73 26.95 -5.50
CA PRO A 539 10.14 25.81 -6.21
C PRO A 539 8.66 25.55 -5.93
N LEU A 540 8.10 26.09 -4.84
CA LEU A 540 6.67 25.97 -4.51
C LEU A 540 5.84 27.14 -5.05
N VAL A 541 6.46 28.24 -5.50
CA VAL A 541 5.74 29.34 -6.14
C VAL A 541 5.25 28.91 -7.52
N PHE A 542 3.94 28.92 -7.74
CA PHE A 542 3.33 28.67 -9.05
C PHE A 542 3.63 29.84 -10.00
N ASN A 543 4.40 29.60 -11.06
CA ASN A 543 4.75 30.61 -12.04
C ASN A 543 4.80 30.03 -13.48
N PRO A 544 3.82 30.32 -14.35
CA PRO A 544 3.80 29.90 -15.76
C PRO A 544 4.98 30.43 -16.59
N ASP A 545 5.57 31.58 -16.25
CA ASP A 545 6.68 32.18 -17.02
C ASP A 545 7.99 31.37 -16.92
N ARG A 546 8.05 30.41 -16.00
CA ARG A 546 9.07 29.35 -16.01
C ARG A 546 9.13 28.61 -17.35
N PHE A 547 8.00 28.52 -18.06
CA PHE A 547 7.86 27.82 -19.35
C PHE A 547 7.81 28.76 -20.57
N LEU A 548 8.32 30.00 -20.42
CA LEU A 548 8.77 30.80 -21.56
C LEU A 548 9.97 30.12 -22.26
N ALA A 549 10.16 30.37 -23.56
CA ALA A 549 11.14 29.65 -24.38
C ALA A 549 12.58 29.82 -23.88
N GLU A 550 12.95 31.02 -23.45
CA GLU A 550 14.27 31.36 -22.91
C GLU A 550 14.51 30.67 -21.55
N ASN A 551 13.45 30.46 -20.79
CA ASN A 551 13.49 29.82 -19.47
C ASN A 551 13.44 28.28 -19.55
N GLU A 552 12.78 27.72 -20.58
CA GLU A 552 12.93 26.30 -20.92
C GLU A 552 14.34 26.00 -21.46
N ALA A 553 14.87 26.84 -22.34
CA ALA A 553 16.19 26.64 -22.97
C ALA A 553 17.38 26.70 -21.99
N LYS A 554 17.29 27.54 -20.94
CA LYS A 554 18.31 27.63 -19.87
C LYS A 554 18.25 26.49 -18.85
N ARG A 555 17.17 25.71 -18.83
CA ARG A 555 16.95 24.68 -17.79
C ARG A 555 17.71 23.39 -18.12
N PRO A 556 18.34 22.72 -17.14
CA PRO A 556 18.97 21.42 -17.37
C PRO A 556 18.02 20.41 -18.03
N ASN A 557 18.46 19.79 -19.13
CA ASN A 557 17.72 18.75 -19.82
C ASN A 557 17.34 17.61 -18.84
N PHE A 558 16.16 17.00 -19.02
CA PHE A 558 15.59 15.95 -18.15
C PHE A 558 15.24 16.36 -16.71
N SER A 559 15.31 17.64 -16.33
CA SER A 559 14.76 18.15 -15.05
C SER A 559 13.23 18.32 -15.04
N TYR A 560 12.59 18.23 -16.21
CA TYR A 560 11.13 18.24 -16.39
C TYR A 560 10.71 17.08 -17.29
N LEU A 561 9.91 16.14 -16.75
CA LEU A 561 9.60 14.84 -17.37
C LEU A 561 8.15 14.34 -17.14
N PRO A 562 7.09 15.19 -17.14
CA PRO A 562 5.71 14.73 -16.83
C PRO A 562 5.22 13.60 -17.76
N PHE A 563 5.67 13.61 -19.02
CA PHE A 563 5.36 12.59 -20.04
C PHE A 563 6.49 11.56 -20.24
N SER A 564 7.52 11.56 -19.37
CA SER A 564 8.82 10.90 -19.60
C SER A 564 9.52 11.38 -20.90
N ARG A 565 10.76 10.92 -21.11
CA ARG A 565 11.47 10.96 -22.40
C ARG A 565 11.90 9.55 -22.80
N GLY A 566 12.61 9.42 -23.92
CA GLY A 566 13.09 8.13 -24.47
C GLY A 566 12.00 7.34 -25.22
N SER A 567 12.34 6.13 -25.68
CA SER A 567 11.42 5.28 -26.47
C SER A 567 10.17 4.84 -25.68
N LYS A 568 10.31 4.67 -24.36
CA LYS A 568 9.22 4.38 -23.40
C LYS A 568 8.64 5.68 -22.80
N ASN A 569 8.46 6.73 -23.61
CA ASN A 569 7.70 7.94 -23.25
C ASN A 569 6.18 7.71 -23.31
N CYS A 570 5.40 8.67 -22.80
CA CYS A 570 3.95 8.72 -23.04
C CYS A 570 3.67 8.84 -24.55
N ILE A 571 2.81 7.97 -25.08
CA ILE A 571 2.38 8.05 -26.47
C ILE A 571 1.35 9.18 -26.68
N GLY A 572 0.40 9.31 -25.75
CA GLY A 572 -0.68 10.27 -25.82
C GLY A 572 -0.32 11.70 -25.42
N PHE A 573 0.96 12.10 -25.37
CA PHE A 573 1.33 13.43 -24.87
C PHE A 573 0.70 14.56 -25.72
N LYS A 574 0.70 14.43 -27.05
CA LYS A 574 0.00 15.37 -27.95
C LYS A 574 -1.51 15.35 -27.74
N TYR A 575 -2.11 14.15 -27.68
CA TYR A 575 -3.54 13.94 -27.44
C TYR A 575 -3.99 14.63 -26.15
N ALA A 576 -3.27 14.39 -25.05
CA ALA A 576 -3.55 14.98 -23.74
C ALA A 576 -3.40 16.50 -23.78
N MET A 577 -2.33 17.04 -24.36
CA MET A 577 -2.17 18.50 -24.47
C MET A 577 -3.29 19.16 -25.27
N LEU A 578 -3.71 18.58 -26.41
CA LEU A 578 -4.86 19.09 -27.18
C LEU A 578 -6.16 19.01 -26.34
N SER A 579 -6.47 17.85 -25.77
CA SER A 579 -7.68 17.60 -24.98
C SER A 579 -7.78 18.52 -23.74
N MET A 580 -6.69 18.68 -22.99
CA MET A 580 -6.63 19.58 -21.82
C MET A 580 -6.80 21.05 -22.25
N LYS A 581 -6.09 21.50 -23.30
CA LYS A 581 -6.18 22.89 -23.77
C LYS A 581 -7.60 23.22 -24.27
N THR A 582 -8.22 22.37 -25.09
CA THR A 582 -9.62 22.57 -25.52
C THR A 582 -10.60 22.58 -24.35
N MET A 583 -10.51 21.60 -23.42
CA MET A 583 -11.46 21.51 -22.31
C MET A 583 -11.32 22.67 -21.31
N LEU A 584 -10.09 23.08 -20.99
CA LEU A 584 -9.84 24.21 -20.08
C LEU A 584 -10.16 25.55 -20.75
N ALA A 585 -9.94 25.71 -22.05
CA ALA A 585 -10.37 26.90 -22.78
C ALA A 585 -11.89 27.07 -22.73
N ILE A 586 -12.65 26.00 -22.97
CA ILE A 586 -14.12 26.03 -22.89
C ILE A 586 -14.60 26.28 -21.46
N PHE A 587 -13.91 25.75 -20.45
CA PHE A 587 -14.20 26.08 -19.04
C PHE A 587 -13.98 27.57 -18.76
N PHE A 588 -12.78 28.12 -18.97
CA PHE A 588 -12.45 29.50 -18.59
C PHE A 588 -13.15 30.58 -19.45
N LYS A 589 -13.73 30.21 -20.60
CA LYS A 589 -14.65 31.08 -21.36
C LYS A 589 -16.00 31.29 -20.67
N HIS A 590 -16.43 30.37 -19.81
CA HIS A 590 -17.79 30.35 -19.23
C HIS A 590 -17.80 30.40 -17.69
N TYR A 591 -16.71 29.97 -17.04
CA TYR A 591 -16.63 29.75 -15.61
C TYR A 591 -15.38 30.36 -14.99
N GLU A 592 -15.57 30.96 -13.82
CA GLU A 592 -14.51 31.17 -12.84
C GLU A 592 -14.54 30.08 -11.78
N VAL A 593 -13.36 29.67 -11.31
CA VAL A 593 -13.18 28.76 -10.18
C VAL A 593 -12.50 29.48 -9.03
N GLN A 594 -12.98 29.26 -7.81
CA GLN A 594 -12.40 29.80 -6.58
C GLN A 594 -12.20 28.67 -5.56
N SER A 595 -11.04 28.63 -4.89
CA SER A 595 -10.77 27.60 -3.88
C SER A 595 -11.44 27.96 -2.55
N THR A 596 -12.39 27.12 -2.13
CA THR A 596 -13.15 27.30 -0.89
C THR A 596 -12.60 26.44 0.26
N LYS A 597 -11.65 25.54 -0.04
CA LYS A 597 -11.14 24.50 0.87
C LYS A 597 -9.62 24.55 1.07
N TYR A 598 -8.86 24.84 0.02
CA TYR A 598 -7.40 24.96 0.05
C TYR A 598 -7.02 26.44 0.07
N LYS A 599 -6.01 26.83 0.85
CA LYS A 599 -5.52 28.22 0.94
C LYS A 599 -4.07 28.36 0.43
N SER A 600 -3.40 27.23 0.26
CA SER A 600 -1.98 27.11 -0.11
C SER A 600 -1.75 25.85 -0.95
N ILE A 601 -0.57 25.74 -1.54
CA ILE A 601 -0.13 24.55 -2.30
C ILE A 601 0.12 23.38 -1.35
N GLU A 602 0.55 23.69 -0.13
CA GLU A 602 0.77 22.80 0.99
C GLU A 602 -0.53 22.13 1.47
N ASP A 603 -1.68 22.83 1.43
CA ASP A 603 -3.00 22.23 1.74
C ASP A 603 -3.42 21.17 0.71
N VAL A 604 -2.94 21.29 -0.54
CA VAL A 604 -3.21 20.32 -1.63
C VAL A 604 -2.35 19.07 -1.46
N ASP A 605 -1.10 19.22 -1.00
CA ASP A 605 -0.21 18.10 -0.66
C ASP A 605 -0.72 17.27 0.55
N PHE A 606 -1.51 17.85 1.47
CA PHE A 606 -1.79 17.25 2.79
C PHE A 606 -3.24 16.79 3.03
N TRP A 607 -3.58 15.57 2.60
CA TRP A 607 -4.80 14.88 3.04
C TRP A 607 -4.56 13.48 3.64
N LEU A 608 -5.38 13.13 4.64
CA LEU A 608 -5.52 11.80 5.29
C LEU A 608 -4.44 11.30 6.27
N ALA A 609 -3.42 12.08 6.64
CA ALA A 609 -2.43 11.69 7.66
C ALA A 609 -2.83 12.01 9.13
N MET A 610 -3.19 13.27 9.43
CA MET A 610 -3.25 13.76 10.83
C MET A 610 -4.37 13.17 11.69
N LEU A 611 -5.60 13.06 11.16
CA LEU A 611 -6.78 12.68 11.96
C LEU A 611 -6.70 11.26 12.53
N LEU A 612 -6.14 10.30 11.77
CA LEU A 612 -5.96 8.93 12.25
C LEU A 612 -4.83 8.82 13.28
N ALA A 613 -3.75 9.59 13.13
CA ALA A 613 -2.67 9.63 14.10
C ALA A 613 -3.16 10.17 15.46
N GLN A 614 -3.92 11.27 15.44
CA GLN A 614 -4.52 11.86 16.64
C GLN A 614 -5.51 10.90 17.31
N PHE A 615 -6.43 10.28 16.54
CA PHE A 615 -7.39 9.32 17.09
C PHE A 615 -6.71 8.08 17.71
N LEU A 616 -5.67 7.53 17.08
CA LEU A 616 -4.92 6.39 17.61
C LEU A 616 -4.11 6.73 18.86
N ILE A 617 -3.53 7.94 18.94
CA ILE A 617 -2.84 8.42 20.15
C ILE A 617 -3.84 8.62 21.30
N ILE A 618 -4.99 9.23 21.03
CA ILE A 618 -6.05 9.43 22.03
C ILE A 618 -6.60 8.08 22.51
N LEU A 619 -6.87 7.13 21.61
CA LEU A 619 -7.32 5.78 21.96
C LEU A 619 -6.27 5.03 22.80
N ALA A 620 -4.99 5.12 22.43
CA ALA A 620 -3.91 4.51 23.21
C ALA A 620 -3.80 5.12 24.62
N LEU A 621 -3.93 6.45 24.75
CA LEU A 621 -3.95 7.14 26.04
C LEU A 621 -5.17 6.74 26.88
N ILE A 622 -6.36 6.66 26.31
CA ILE A 622 -7.59 6.22 27.01
C ILE A 622 -7.44 4.78 27.51
N LEU A 623 -6.93 3.87 26.67
CA LEU A 623 -6.69 2.47 27.05
C LEU A 623 -5.62 2.36 28.14
N LEU A 624 -4.57 3.17 28.10
CA LEU A 624 -3.50 3.19 29.11
C LEU A 624 -3.99 3.77 30.43
N VAL A 625 -4.76 4.86 30.42
CA VAL A 625 -5.41 5.42 31.62
C VAL A 625 -6.37 4.41 32.24
N LYS A 626 -7.23 3.75 31.44
CA LYS A 626 -8.13 2.69 31.94
C LYS A 626 -7.34 1.52 32.54
N TYR A 627 -6.29 1.05 31.86
CA TYR A 627 -5.43 -0.02 32.36
C TYR A 627 -4.81 0.29 33.73
N HIS A 628 -4.34 1.51 33.95
CA HIS A 628 -3.82 1.93 35.26
C HIS A 628 -4.93 2.15 36.31
N TRP A 629 -6.10 2.66 35.90
CA TRP A 629 -7.24 2.87 36.80
C TRP A 629 -7.80 1.55 37.34
N ASP A 630 -8.14 0.61 36.45
CA ASP A 630 -8.69 -0.71 36.78
C ASP A 630 -7.75 -1.53 37.69
N ARG A 631 -6.44 -1.20 37.70
CA ARG A 631 -5.40 -1.91 38.46
C ARG A 631 -4.88 -1.13 39.67
N ARG A 632 -5.37 0.09 39.92
CA ARG A 632 -4.92 0.96 41.04
C ARG A 632 -5.04 0.28 42.40
N TRP A 633 -6.10 -0.51 42.61
CA TRP A 633 -6.33 -1.25 43.87
C TRP A 633 -5.28 -2.35 44.11
N LEU A 634 -4.88 -3.08 43.06
CA LEU A 634 -3.84 -4.11 43.13
C LEU A 634 -2.45 -3.52 43.38
N TYR A 635 -2.12 -2.40 42.72
CA TYR A 635 -0.87 -1.70 43.00
C TYR A 635 -0.84 -1.13 44.42
N TYR A 636 -1.96 -0.59 44.93
CA TYR A 636 -2.04 -0.10 46.31
C TYR A 636 -1.87 -1.22 47.36
N HIS A 637 -2.56 -2.35 47.22
CA HIS A 637 -2.41 -3.46 48.17
C HIS A 637 -1.06 -4.18 48.01
N GLY A 638 -0.59 -4.40 46.78
CA GLY A 638 0.75 -4.89 46.51
C GLY A 638 1.86 -3.98 47.05
N SER A 639 1.63 -2.66 47.16
CA SER A 639 2.62 -1.72 47.71
C SER A 639 3.02 -2.02 49.17
N LYS A 640 2.10 -2.62 49.95
CA LYS A 640 2.26 -2.89 51.39
C LYS A 640 3.25 -4.04 51.69
N PHE A 641 3.41 -4.98 50.76
CA PHE A 641 4.35 -6.10 50.91
C PHE A 641 5.74 -5.70 50.39
N LYS A 642 6.82 -6.07 51.10
CA LYS A 642 8.20 -5.89 50.61
C LYS A 642 8.46 -6.79 49.39
N GLY A 643 9.49 -6.51 48.59
CA GLY A 643 9.88 -7.35 47.46
C GLY A 643 10.65 -6.60 46.36
N PRO A 644 11.28 -7.33 45.42
CA PRO A 644 12.16 -6.77 44.39
C PRO A 644 11.46 -5.75 43.47
N PHE A 645 12.23 -4.78 42.96
CA PHE A 645 11.72 -3.72 42.09
C PHE A 645 11.17 -4.28 40.75
N PRO A 646 9.88 -4.06 40.42
CA PRO A 646 9.28 -4.55 39.19
C PRO A 646 9.59 -3.63 37.99
N TRP A 647 10.02 -4.21 36.87
CA TRP A 647 10.18 -3.47 35.61
C TRP A 647 8.82 -3.10 35.00
N PRO A 648 8.71 -1.99 34.25
CA PRO A 648 7.50 -1.65 33.51
C PRO A 648 7.04 -2.80 32.59
N ILE A 649 5.75 -3.14 32.63
CA ILE A 649 5.05 -4.16 31.82
C ILE A 649 5.49 -5.63 32.11
N LEU A 650 6.78 -5.90 32.35
CA LEU A 650 7.32 -7.24 32.60
C LEU A 650 7.39 -7.62 34.09
N GLY A 651 7.31 -6.66 34.99
CA GLY A 651 7.44 -6.89 36.43
C GLY A 651 8.81 -7.44 36.81
N ASN A 652 8.82 -8.41 37.71
CA ASN A 652 9.98 -9.16 38.15
C ASN A 652 10.26 -10.42 37.29
N ALA A 653 9.47 -10.69 36.22
CA ALA A 653 9.68 -11.85 35.35
C ALA A 653 11.13 -12.03 34.83
N PRO A 654 11.91 -10.97 34.55
CA PRO A 654 13.33 -11.10 34.18
C PRO A 654 14.23 -11.80 35.20
N LEU A 655 13.84 -11.86 36.50
CA LEU A 655 14.59 -12.59 37.53
C LEU A 655 14.51 -14.13 37.38
N PHE A 656 13.58 -14.63 36.56
CA PHE A 656 13.28 -16.06 36.41
C PHE A 656 13.65 -16.61 35.03
N PHE A 657 14.35 -15.84 34.18
CA PHE A 657 14.89 -16.35 32.91
C PHE A 657 16.22 -17.10 33.14
N GLY A 658 16.10 -18.40 33.42
CA GLY A 658 17.21 -19.36 33.54
C GLY A 658 16.82 -20.74 33.04
N LYS A 659 17.54 -21.79 33.46
CA LYS A 659 17.02 -23.17 33.40
C LYS A 659 16.07 -23.39 34.57
N ASP A 660 15.20 -24.40 34.51
CA ASP A 660 14.13 -24.58 35.51
C ASP A 660 14.66 -24.74 36.95
N LYS A 661 15.84 -25.34 37.11
CA LYS A 661 16.53 -25.48 38.41
C LYS A 661 17.01 -24.13 38.99
N ASP A 662 17.21 -23.11 38.16
CA ASP A 662 17.64 -21.78 38.60
C ASP A 662 16.46 -20.98 39.19
N ALA A 663 15.24 -21.16 38.67
CA ALA A 663 14.05 -20.46 39.13
C ALA A 663 13.69 -20.79 40.59
N TYR A 664 13.77 -22.06 40.99
CA TYR A 664 13.60 -22.48 42.38
C TYR A 664 14.68 -21.87 43.28
N LYS A 665 15.94 -21.87 42.84
CA LYS A 665 17.06 -21.25 43.57
C LYS A 665 16.88 -19.74 43.75
N THR A 666 16.38 -19.04 42.74
CA THR A 666 16.00 -17.62 42.84
C THR A 666 14.87 -17.40 43.84
N LEU A 667 13.84 -18.26 43.86
CA LEU A 667 12.78 -18.19 44.87
C LEU A 667 13.33 -18.41 46.29
N THR A 668 14.14 -19.44 46.52
CA THR A 668 14.78 -19.70 47.83
C THR A 668 15.67 -18.53 48.27
N ASN A 669 16.45 -17.96 47.35
CA ASN A 669 17.26 -16.76 47.63
C ASN A 669 16.40 -15.54 47.98
N LEU A 670 15.23 -15.37 47.34
CA LEU A 670 14.30 -14.28 47.66
C LEU A 670 13.62 -14.48 49.02
N VAL A 671 13.19 -15.70 49.35
CA VAL A 671 12.69 -16.04 50.70
C VAL A 671 13.74 -15.71 51.77
N ASN A 672 14.98 -16.15 51.56
CA ASN A 672 16.08 -15.98 52.53
C ASN A 672 16.65 -14.55 52.61
N SER A 673 16.24 -13.62 51.72
CA SER A 673 16.75 -12.23 51.67
C SER A 673 15.66 -11.16 51.76
N GLN A 674 14.40 -11.53 51.99
CA GLN A 674 13.26 -10.62 52.14
C GLN A 674 12.53 -10.89 53.47
N SER A 675 11.40 -10.20 53.70
CA SER A 675 10.50 -10.53 54.81
C SER A 675 9.84 -11.91 54.61
N PRO A 676 9.37 -12.59 55.68
CA PRO A 676 8.60 -13.83 55.60
C PRO A 676 7.37 -13.77 54.67
N THR A 677 6.86 -12.58 54.39
CA THR A 677 5.90 -12.33 53.30
C THR A 677 6.45 -11.27 52.34
N PHE A 678 6.48 -11.58 51.04
CA PHE A 678 6.97 -10.67 50.00
C PHE A 678 6.17 -10.78 48.69
N ARG A 679 6.26 -9.75 47.86
CA ARG A 679 5.62 -9.67 46.53
C ARG A 679 6.58 -10.00 45.39
N VAL A 680 6.04 -10.57 44.33
CA VAL A 680 6.67 -10.73 43.01
C VAL A 680 5.62 -10.40 41.95
N TRP A 681 5.93 -9.51 41.01
CA TRP A 681 5.09 -9.24 39.85
C TRP A 681 5.53 -10.11 38.67
N LEU A 682 4.69 -11.01 38.19
CA LEU A 682 4.96 -11.79 36.97
C LEU A 682 4.20 -11.16 35.81
N GLY A 683 4.85 -10.21 35.11
CA GLY A 683 4.22 -9.38 34.09
C GLY A 683 3.06 -8.56 34.67
N ARG A 684 1.84 -9.04 34.45
CA ARG A 684 0.58 -8.42 34.86
C ARG A 684 -0.02 -8.98 36.17
N GLU A 685 0.55 -10.03 36.74
CA GLU A 685 -0.01 -10.74 37.90
C GLU A 685 0.82 -10.48 39.16
N LEU A 686 0.13 -10.14 40.25
CA LEU A 686 0.72 -9.95 41.58
C LEU A 686 0.71 -11.29 42.30
N VAL A 687 1.90 -11.86 42.50
CA VAL A 687 2.10 -13.03 43.35
C VAL A 687 2.57 -12.53 44.71
N VAL A 688 1.91 -12.97 45.80
CA VAL A 688 2.39 -12.78 47.17
C VAL A 688 2.85 -14.15 47.66
N VAL A 689 4.11 -14.23 48.07
CA VAL A 689 4.73 -15.44 48.64
C VAL A 689 4.80 -15.23 50.14
N THR A 690 4.38 -16.22 50.92
CA THR A 690 4.48 -16.19 52.39
C THR A 690 5.01 -17.50 52.93
N THR A 691 5.86 -17.41 53.95
CA THR A 691 6.30 -18.52 54.82
C THR A 691 5.83 -18.32 56.26
N GLU A 692 5.09 -17.25 56.54
CA GLU A 692 4.56 -16.91 57.87
C GLU A 692 3.42 -17.87 58.27
N PRO A 693 3.57 -18.73 59.31
CA PRO A 693 2.63 -19.81 59.58
C PRO A 693 1.19 -19.34 59.81
N ALA A 694 0.98 -18.27 60.56
CA ALA A 694 -0.35 -17.72 60.84
C ALA A 694 -1.07 -17.23 59.56
N TYR A 695 -0.33 -16.74 58.56
CA TYR A 695 -0.91 -16.38 57.26
C TYR A 695 -1.18 -17.62 56.41
N VAL A 696 -0.32 -18.64 56.45
CA VAL A 696 -0.56 -19.92 55.75
C VAL A 696 -1.81 -20.59 56.29
N GLU A 697 -1.98 -20.66 57.61
CA GLU A 697 -3.18 -21.17 58.28
C GLU A 697 -4.43 -20.35 57.90
N THR A 698 -4.36 -19.02 58.01
CA THR A 698 -5.51 -18.14 57.67
C THR A 698 -5.91 -18.23 56.19
N ILE A 699 -4.95 -18.40 55.28
CA ILE A 699 -5.23 -18.58 53.85
C ILE A 699 -5.90 -19.95 53.63
N LEU A 700 -5.28 -21.04 54.09
CA LEU A 700 -5.76 -22.41 53.86
C LEU A 700 -7.10 -22.71 54.54
N SER A 701 -7.43 -22.03 55.65
CA SER A 701 -8.70 -22.17 56.36
C SER A 701 -9.86 -21.39 55.74
N ASN A 702 -9.59 -20.31 54.99
CA ASN A 702 -10.63 -19.45 54.42
C ASN A 702 -10.79 -19.56 52.89
N SER A 703 -9.82 -20.13 52.15
CA SER A 703 -9.89 -20.24 50.69
C SER A 703 -10.60 -21.50 50.20
N LEU A 704 -11.94 -21.46 50.08
CA LEU A 704 -12.72 -22.52 49.43
C LEU A 704 -12.47 -22.67 47.91
N ASP A 705 -11.94 -21.62 47.27
CA ASP A 705 -11.53 -21.64 45.85
C ASP A 705 -10.11 -22.25 45.73
N ARG A 706 -10.05 -23.55 45.37
CA ARG A 706 -8.81 -24.35 45.32
C ARG A 706 -7.84 -23.95 44.20
N PHE A 707 -6.58 -24.36 44.36
CA PHE A 707 -5.39 -24.14 43.51
C PHE A 707 -5.61 -24.15 41.98
N LYS A 708 -6.03 -23.02 41.39
CA LYS A 708 -6.20 -22.84 39.93
C LYS A 708 -4.89 -22.65 39.15
N SER A 709 -4.03 -23.67 39.19
CA SER A 709 -2.96 -23.85 38.20
C SER A 709 -3.57 -24.27 36.86
N HIS A 710 -3.81 -23.30 35.98
CA HIS A 710 -4.45 -23.50 34.67
C HIS A 710 -3.72 -24.52 33.76
N ASN A 711 -2.47 -24.88 34.07
CA ASN A 711 -1.67 -25.84 33.31
C ASN A 711 -1.76 -27.28 33.88
N LEU A 712 -2.39 -27.50 35.04
CA LEU A 712 -2.53 -28.85 35.64
C LEU A 712 -3.89 -29.49 35.36
N GLU A 713 -4.93 -28.71 35.05
CA GLU A 713 -6.25 -29.21 34.60
C GLU A 713 -6.15 -30.04 33.30
N GLU A 714 -5.24 -29.68 32.39
CA GLU A 714 -4.96 -30.46 31.15
C GLU A 714 -4.31 -31.83 31.43
N ILE A 715 -3.66 -32.01 32.58
CA ILE A 715 -2.85 -33.20 32.90
C ILE A 715 -3.59 -34.16 33.85
N PHE A 716 -4.24 -33.63 34.88
CA PHE A 716 -4.88 -34.40 35.95
C PHE A 716 -6.42 -34.34 35.96
N HIS A 717 -7.02 -33.53 35.07
CA HIS A 717 -8.46 -33.27 34.99
C HIS A 717 -9.06 -32.84 36.35
N THR A 718 -10.36 -33.02 36.55
CA THR A 718 -11.09 -32.66 37.78
C THR A 718 -10.88 -33.68 38.91
N GLY A 719 -9.63 -34.10 39.13
CA GLY A 719 -9.26 -34.92 40.28
C GLY A 719 -9.36 -34.16 41.61
N LEU A 720 -9.34 -34.89 42.74
CA LEU A 720 -9.56 -34.35 44.08
C LEU A 720 -8.63 -33.16 44.45
N LEU A 721 -7.43 -33.10 43.86
CA LEU A 721 -6.43 -32.06 44.05
C LEU A 721 -6.73 -30.74 43.31
N ILE A 722 -7.62 -30.74 42.30
CA ILE A 722 -7.83 -29.60 41.38
C ILE A 722 -9.33 -29.24 41.22
N ALA A 723 -10.25 -30.12 41.62
CA ALA A 723 -11.69 -29.85 41.56
C ALA A 723 -12.08 -28.53 42.30
N PRO A 724 -13.07 -27.75 41.80
CA PRO A 724 -13.58 -26.58 42.51
C PRO A 724 -14.13 -26.94 43.91
N GLY A 725 -14.18 -25.98 44.84
CA GLY A 725 -14.70 -26.22 46.20
C GLY A 725 -16.13 -26.77 46.22
N GLU A 726 -16.96 -26.34 45.27
CA GLU A 726 -18.36 -26.74 45.09
C GLU A 726 -18.58 -28.27 44.95
N TYR A 727 -17.58 -29.01 44.48
CA TYR A 727 -17.66 -30.47 44.27
C TYR A 727 -17.24 -31.31 45.49
N LEU A 728 -16.94 -30.71 46.64
CA LEU A 728 -16.51 -31.43 47.87
C LEU A 728 -17.62 -31.68 48.90
N HIS A 729 -18.88 -31.35 48.57
CA HIS A 729 -20.04 -31.40 49.49
C HIS A 729 -21.03 -32.56 49.20
N LEU A 730 -20.52 -33.70 48.70
CA LEU A 730 -21.25 -34.96 48.51
C LEU A 730 -20.52 -36.12 49.18
#